data_AF-A0A914XM46-F1
#
_entry.id   AF-A0A914XM46-F1
#
_cell.length_a   1.000
_cell.length_b   1.000
_cell.length_c   1.000
_cell.angle_alpha   90.00
_cell.angle_beta   90.00
_cell.angle_gamma   90.00
#
_symmetry.space_group_name_H-M   'P 1'
#
loop_
_entity.id
_entity.type
_entity.pdbx_description
1 polymer ?
#
loop_
_entity_poly.entity_id
_entity_poly.type
_entity_poly.pdbx_seq_one_letter_code
_entity_poly.pdbx_strand_id
1 'polypeptide(L)'
;MMARLCRRIVRCQCRAILLGAIYFVTLVFVANLISASVPSDGVASPSETERAVNSPKLPTPPVVAADRQAPDARHLAQQPPIVAPAVARTTRTTTLARLVPGLLINKTLSPQLPLASSGGAQNDIADPNKPSQLMMMRKIRNVPSLQTVEKVNETKAITVDGQPYPLIKDGNFIPMRRIVHFDLKGAPFKPAYFMQLFPFLARMNATGVLIEWEDMFPYTGPLASAVNGNAYTVAEVRQILQAAKNARLDIIPLVQTFGHLEWILKLEQFANLRENSKFPQVICFADEKAWILIKDMVDQVAALHKEFGMSYFHMGADEAFQIGDCEADRTEMMKQGGRERVILWHIARTADHIASTHHTRVLAWHDMFANSNIQDLQHYRMIELVEPVIWSYAEDLDRYLHQSTWQALRPFPYVWGASAFKGADGPMRYHSNPMHYVRNNQAWIKQMSQNYASHTEFRGLILTGWSRYDHLAVLCEVLPVGMPALAMSLLTIFNGRNLNDYSDLTPIVGCQLTENTMSGGCQFPGAGVYQMINEFRSISDRLHDSFLSGYDFNGWLSRTAQKHRFSSAMYLDKILPELNAYLDTMNRLETELRREMASVFFDDAIEEFIYEYMGPDLELLRGRSEVAGQIKQTAYFLKRPFIKKNTDDPSSSLNNTVHHAP
;
A
#
# COMPACT_ATOMS: atom_id res chain seq x y z
N MET A 1 18.36 -35.68 -43.52
CA MET A 1 17.41 -34.97 -44.42
C MET A 1 16.37 -34.16 -43.62
N MET A 2 15.72 -34.70 -42.58
CA MET A 2 14.77 -33.96 -41.73
C MET A 2 15.33 -32.73 -40.98
N ALA A 3 16.58 -32.76 -40.52
CA ALA A 3 17.20 -31.59 -39.85
C ALA A 3 17.46 -30.39 -40.78
N ARG A 4 17.49 -30.61 -42.11
CA ARG A 4 17.58 -29.52 -43.11
C ARG A 4 16.19 -28.97 -43.47
N LEU A 5 15.16 -29.81 -43.40
CA LEU A 5 13.76 -29.41 -43.60
C LEU A 5 13.27 -28.54 -42.44
N CYS A 6 13.58 -28.92 -41.20
CA CYS A 6 13.21 -28.17 -40.00
C CYS A 6 13.87 -26.77 -39.96
N ARG A 7 15.14 -26.65 -40.36
CA ARG A 7 15.84 -25.36 -40.49
C ARG A 7 15.29 -24.46 -41.60
N ARG A 8 14.72 -25.02 -42.68
CA ARG A 8 14.05 -24.25 -43.74
C ARG A 8 12.68 -23.73 -43.29
N ILE A 9 11.91 -24.54 -42.56
CA ILE A 9 10.59 -24.16 -42.05
C ILE A 9 10.70 -23.03 -41.02
N VAL A 10 11.66 -23.11 -40.09
CA VAL A 10 11.90 -22.06 -39.09
C VAL A 10 12.35 -20.74 -39.75
N ARG A 11 13.21 -20.81 -40.78
CA ARG A 11 13.63 -19.60 -41.53
C ARG A 11 12.49 -18.96 -42.34
N CYS A 12 11.56 -19.76 -42.88
CA CYS A 12 10.38 -19.24 -43.56
C CYS A 12 9.38 -18.60 -42.59
N GLN A 13 9.17 -19.18 -41.41
CA GLN A 13 8.29 -18.59 -40.38
C GLN A 13 8.86 -17.28 -39.81
N CYS A 14 10.17 -17.20 -39.55
CA CYS A 14 10.78 -15.93 -39.12
C CYS A 14 10.72 -14.84 -40.19
N ARG A 15 10.84 -15.17 -41.48
CA ARG A 15 10.67 -14.18 -42.58
C ARG A 15 9.22 -13.70 -42.71
N ALA A 16 8.23 -14.56 -42.53
CA ALA A 16 6.82 -14.18 -42.58
C ALA A 16 6.43 -13.26 -41.42
N ILE A 17 6.94 -13.51 -40.22
CA ILE A 17 6.72 -12.66 -39.04
C ILE A 17 7.38 -11.29 -39.22
N LEU A 18 8.60 -11.25 -39.76
CA LEU A 18 9.31 -9.99 -40.02
C LEU A 18 8.62 -9.15 -41.10
N LEU A 19 8.12 -9.78 -42.17
CA LEU A 19 7.34 -9.10 -43.22
C LEU A 19 5.99 -8.58 -42.69
N GLY A 20 5.32 -9.34 -41.82
CA GLY A 20 4.08 -8.91 -41.16
C GLY A 20 4.28 -7.69 -40.24
N ALA A 21 5.38 -7.67 -39.48
CA ALA A 21 5.73 -6.54 -38.62
C ALA A 21 6.06 -5.27 -39.43
N ILE A 22 6.77 -5.40 -40.56
CA ILE A 22 7.07 -4.27 -41.45
C ILE A 22 5.79 -3.71 -42.09
N TYR A 23 4.86 -4.59 -42.51
CA TYR A 23 3.58 -4.17 -43.09
C TYR A 23 2.72 -3.40 -42.08
N PHE A 24 2.70 -3.84 -40.82
CA PHE A 24 1.94 -3.20 -39.74
C PHE A 24 2.49 -1.81 -39.39
N VAL A 25 3.81 -1.67 -39.32
CA VAL A 25 4.45 -0.36 -39.07
C VAL A 25 4.22 0.61 -40.24
N THR A 26 4.21 0.12 -41.47
CA THR A 26 3.97 0.95 -42.66
C THR A 26 2.50 1.44 -42.71
N LEU A 27 1.54 0.60 -42.34
CA LEU A 27 0.12 0.97 -42.26
C LEU A 27 -0.17 2.04 -41.20
N VAL A 28 0.48 1.95 -40.03
CA VAL A 28 0.36 2.94 -38.96
C VAL A 28 0.98 4.28 -39.37
N PHE A 29 2.08 4.26 -40.12
CA PHE A 29 2.72 5.49 -40.63
C PHE A 29 1.89 6.19 -41.71
N VAL A 30 1.27 5.43 -42.62
CA VAL A 30 0.41 5.99 -43.68
C VAL A 30 -0.88 6.56 -43.10
N ALA A 31 -1.46 5.93 -42.06
CA ALA A 31 -2.66 6.45 -41.39
C ALA A 31 -2.41 7.81 -40.69
N ASN A 32 -1.22 8.01 -40.11
CA ASN A 32 -0.85 9.26 -39.45
C ASN A 32 -0.51 10.40 -40.44
N LEU A 33 -0.10 10.09 -41.68
CA LEU A 33 0.16 11.10 -42.71
C LEU A 33 -1.11 11.64 -43.39
N ILE A 34 -2.22 10.90 -43.35
CA ILE A 34 -3.49 11.30 -43.99
C ILE A 34 -4.32 12.25 -43.09
N SER A 35 -4.08 12.28 -41.78
CA SER A 35 -4.81 13.17 -40.85
C SER A 35 -4.26 14.61 -40.77
N ALA A 36 -3.21 14.95 -41.51
CA ALA A 36 -2.50 16.22 -41.33
C ALA A 36 -2.66 17.25 -42.47
N SER A 37 -3.60 17.09 -43.41
CA SER A 37 -3.68 18.00 -44.57
C SER A 37 -5.11 18.28 -45.07
N VAL A 38 -5.82 19.27 -44.50
CA VAL A 38 -6.84 20.07 -45.21
C VAL A 38 -6.90 21.49 -44.60
N PRO A 39 -6.76 22.59 -45.38
CA PRO A 39 -6.88 23.97 -44.92
C PRO A 39 -8.30 24.54 -45.04
N SER A 40 -8.58 25.56 -44.23
CA SER A 40 -9.84 26.31 -44.12
C SER A 40 -9.88 27.54 -45.03
N ASP A 41 -10.95 27.69 -45.82
CA ASP A 41 -11.32 28.95 -46.49
C ASP A 41 -12.62 29.50 -45.89
N GLY A 42 -12.63 30.81 -45.62
CA GLY A 42 -13.78 31.56 -45.13
C GLY A 42 -14.50 32.34 -46.23
N VAL A 43 -15.72 32.81 -45.94
CA VAL A 43 -16.40 33.89 -46.69
C VAL A 43 -17.25 34.73 -45.74
N ALA A 44 -17.27 36.04 -46.02
CA ALA A 44 -17.66 37.16 -45.19
C ALA A 44 -19.11 37.68 -45.37
N SER A 45 -19.61 38.33 -44.29
CA SER A 45 -20.36 39.61 -44.25
C SER A 45 -21.81 39.71 -44.81
N PRO A 46 -22.60 40.79 -44.58
CA PRO A 46 -22.31 42.02 -43.82
C PRO A 46 -23.41 42.53 -42.83
N SER A 47 -23.05 43.66 -42.24
CA SER A 47 -23.57 44.58 -41.21
C SER A 47 -24.82 45.43 -41.51
N GLU A 48 -25.25 46.18 -40.47
CA GLU A 48 -25.80 47.58 -40.42
C GLU A 48 -27.18 47.68 -39.73
N THR A 49 -27.61 48.69 -38.95
CA THR A 49 -27.08 49.96 -38.36
C THR A 49 -28.15 50.53 -37.38
N GLU A 50 -27.72 51.23 -36.31
CA GLU A 50 -28.28 52.45 -35.63
C GLU A 50 -29.81 52.66 -35.40
N ARG A 51 -30.38 53.23 -34.30
CA ARG A 51 -30.07 54.45 -33.49
C ARG A 51 -31.02 54.60 -32.26
N ALA A 52 -30.47 55.14 -31.15
CA ALA A 52 -30.96 56.05 -30.07
C ALA A 52 -32.48 56.24 -29.73
N VAL A 53 -32.95 56.44 -28.47
CA VAL A 53 -32.84 57.64 -27.57
C VAL A 53 -33.51 57.42 -26.16
N ASN A 54 -32.87 57.94 -25.09
CA ASN A 54 -33.27 58.45 -23.73
C ASN A 54 -34.09 57.67 -22.63
N SER A 55 -33.38 57.30 -21.53
CA SER A 55 -33.47 57.68 -20.07
C SER A 55 -34.82 57.85 -19.30
N PRO A 56 -34.93 57.76 -17.93
CA PRO A 56 -33.98 57.33 -16.86
C PRO A 56 -34.51 56.43 -15.67
N LYS A 57 -33.55 55.77 -14.98
CA LYS A 57 -33.38 55.49 -13.51
C LYS A 57 -34.18 54.42 -12.70
N LEU A 58 -33.45 53.31 -12.41
CA LEU A 58 -33.16 52.59 -11.12
C LEU A 58 -34.26 51.82 -10.31
N PRO A 59 -33.90 50.79 -9.51
CA PRO A 59 -33.06 49.62 -9.82
C PRO A 59 -33.65 48.28 -9.29
N THR A 60 -33.35 47.17 -9.98
CA THR A 60 -33.52 45.79 -9.49
C THR A 60 -32.36 44.94 -10.00
N PRO A 61 -31.74 44.04 -9.20
CA PRO A 61 -31.05 42.87 -9.74
C PRO A 61 -31.94 41.63 -9.52
N PRO A 62 -31.98 40.66 -10.46
CA PRO A 62 -30.98 39.59 -10.41
C PRO A 62 -30.60 38.96 -11.78
N VAL A 63 -29.67 37.99 -11.74
CA VAL A 63 -29.36 36.92 -12.74
C VAL A 63 -28.21 37.17 -13.74
N VAL A 64 -27.12 36.43 -13.49
CA VAL A 64 -26.22 35.57 -14.34
C VAL A 64 -25.62 36.09 -15.67
N ALA A 65 -24.33 35.71 -15.83
CA ALA A 65 -23.48 35.54 -17.02
C ALA A 65 -22.60 36.71 -17.47
N ALA A 66 -21.28 36.49 -17.41
CA ALA A 66 -20.35 36.94 -18.44
C ALA A 66 -19.13 35.99 -18.51
N ASP A 67 -18.71 35.80 -19.74
CA ASP A 67 -17.80 34.82 -20.31
C ASP A 67 -16.37 35.40 -20.46
N ARG A 68 -15.41 34.49 -20.72
CA ARG A 68 -14.07 34.69 -21.33
C ARG A 68 -12.89 35.10 -20.45
N GLN A 69 -11.90 34.21 -20.28
CA GLN A 69 -10.79 33.95 -21.24
C GLN A 69 -9.71 33.09 -20.56
N ALA A 70 -9.42 31.91 -21.09
CA ALA A 70 -8.32 31.04 -20.66
C ALA A 70 -7.29 30.91 -21.79
N PRO A 71 -5.98 30.94 -21.50
CA PRO A 71 -4.96 30.44 -22.43
C PRO A 71 -4.52 29.01 -22.08
N ASP A 72 -4.16 28.30 -23.14
CA ASP A 72 -3.65 26.94 -23.24
C ASP A 72 -2.59 26.53 -22.20
N ALA A 73 -2.76 25.35 -21.62
CA ALA A 73 -1.72 24.58 -20.93
C ALA A 73 -1.58 23.20 -21.57
N ARG A 74 -0.73 23.10 -22.60
CA ARG A 74 -0.14 21.84 -23.07
C ARG A 74 1.19 21.65 -22.37
N HIS A 75 1.26 20.67 -21.46
CA HIS A 75 2.37 19.75 -21.19
C HIS A 75 2.20 19.16 -19.78
N LEU A 76 1.50 18.02 -19.70
CA LEU A 76 1.56 17.12 -18.55
C LEU A 76 2.04 15.76 -19.05
N ALA A 77 3.19 15.35 -18.54
CA ALA A 77 3.80 14.07 -18.79
C ALA A 77 2.95 12.98 -18.11
N GLN A 78 2.21 12.22 -18.93
CA GLN A 78 1.53 11.00 -18.50
C GLN A 78 2.54 9.85 -18.57
N GLN A 79 2.82 9.20 -17.44
CA GLN A 79 3.39 7.85 -17.45
C GLN A 79 2.23 6.84 -17.62
N PRO A 80 2.33 5.86 -18.53
CA PRO A 80 1.24 4.93 -18.80
C PRO A 80 1.20 3.78 -17.77
N PRO A 81 0.01 3.18 -17.53
CA PRO A 81 -0.14 2.03 -16.64
C PRO A 81 0.51 0.77 -17.22
N ILE A 82 1.12 -0.03 -16.34
CA ILE A 82 1.81 -1.28 -16.66
C ILE A 82 0.79 -2.36 -17.02
N VAL A 83 0.80 -2.80 -18.28
CA VAL A 83 0.05 -3.96 -18.78
C VAL A 83 0.89 -5.23 -18.62
N ALA A 84 0.41 -6.22 -17.88
CA ALA A 84 1.03 -7.55 -17.77
C ALA A 84 0.70 -8.42 -19.01
N PRO A 85 1.66 -9.19 -19.58
CA PRO A 85 1.37 -10.08 -20.69
C PRO A 85 0.84 -11.45 -20.21
N ALA A 86 -0.15 -11.96 -20.94
CA ALA A 86 -0.77 -13.27 -20.74
C ALA A 86 0.22 -14.43 -20.91
N VAL A 87 0.19 -15.40 -19.97
CA VAL A 87 0.98 -16.64 -20.03
C VAL A 87 0.09 -17.78 -20.50
N ALA A 88 0.47 -18.40 -21.61
CA ALA A 88 -0.18 -19.60 -22.16
C ALA A 88 0.13 -20.85 -21.30
N ARG A 89 -0.91 -21.48 -20.75
CA ARG A 89 -0.83 -22.78 -20.05
C ARG A 89 -0.58 -23.91 -21.05
N THR A 90 0.45 -24.71 -20.82
CA THR A 90 0.60 -26.05 -21.43
C THR A 90 0.45 -27.11 -20.35
N THR A 91 -0.52 -28.00 -20.54
CA THR A 91 -0.82 -29.15 -19.69
C THR A 91 0.19 -30.27 -19.92
N ARG A 92 0.77 -30.83 -18.85
CA ARG A 92 1.34 -32.19 -18.86
C ARG A 92 0.93 -32.96 -17.61
N THR A 93 0.16 -34.00 -17.86
CA THR A 93 -0.11 -35.17 -17.03
C THR A 93 1.12 -36.06 -16.93
N THR A 94 1.46 -36.58 -15.74
CA THR A 94 1.91 -37.98 -15.53
C THR A 94 2.09 -38.33 -14.03
N THR A 95 1.18 -39.20 -13.57
CA THR A 95 1.36 -40.49 -12.88
C THR A 95 2.29 -40.66 -11.65
N LEU A 96 1.65 -41.21 -10.60
CA LEU A 96 2.16 -41.77 -9.35
C LEU A 96 3.32 -42.79 -9.50
N ALA A 97 4.21 -42.79 -8.49
CA ALA A 97 4.78 -44.02 -7.94
C ALA A 97 5.04 -43.88 -6.43
N ARG A 98 4.50 -44.83 -5.66
CA ARG A 98 4.70 -45.06 -4.22
C ARG A 98 6.10 -45.64 -3.97
N LEU A 99 6.70 -45.35 -2.82
CA LEU A 99 7.57 -46.28 -2.07
C LEU A 99 7.61 -45.92 -0.57
N VAL A 100 7.60 -46.97 0.25
CA VAL A 100 7.40 -47.06 1.71
C VAL A 100 8.78 -47.22 2.41
N PRO A 101 8.93 -46.97 3.73
CA PRO A 101 10.17 -46.46 4.33
C PRO A 101 11.05 -47.52 5.02
N GLY A 102 12.32 -47.15 5.26
CA GLY A 102 13.31 -47.94 5.97
C GLY A 102 13.94 -47.20 7.16
N LEU A 103 13.42 -47.53 8.34
CA LEU A 103 14.06 -47.71 9.66
C LEU A 103 15.62 -47.67 9.74
N LEU A 104 16.19 -46.94 10.72
CA LEU A 104 16.96 -47.46 11.89
C LEU A 104 18.10 -46.55 12.45
N ILE A 105 18.07 -46.43 13.79
CA ILE A 105 19.15 -46.47 14.80
C ILE A 105 19.91 -45.18 15.20
N ASN A 106 19.57 -44.73 16.42
CA ASN A 106 20.38 -44.30 17.56
C ASN A 106 21.91 -44.15 17.39
N LYS A 107 22.45 -43.04 17.93
CA LYS A 107 23.50 -43.09 18.96
C LYS A 107 23.63 -41.76 19.72
N THR A 108 23.36 -41.87 21.01
CA THR A 108 23.77 -41.01 22.14
C THR A 108 25.28 -40.78 22.18
N LEU A 109 25.71 -39.58 22.63
CA LEU A 109 26.79 -39.38 23.62
C LEU A 109 26.99 -37.87 23.91
N SER A 110 26.65 -37.44 25.11
CA SER A 110 27.36 -36.37 25.83
C SER A 110 28.58 -37.00 26.53
N PRO A 111 29.63 -36.25 26.92
CA PRO A 111 29.58 -35.59 28.24
C PRO A 111 30.44 -34.32 28.44
N GLN A 112 30.02 -33.55 29.46
CA GLN A 112 30.79 -32.91 30.54
C GLN A 112 31.69 -31.66 30.32
N LEU A 113 31.41 -30.70 31.22
CA LEU A 113 32.18 -29.55 31.71
C LEU A 113 33.60 -29.89 32.21
N PRO A 114 34.42 -28.84 32.46
CA PRO A 114 34.77 -28.54 33.86
C PRO A 114 34.73 -27.04 34.27
N LEU A 115 34.78 -26.86 35.59
CA LEU A 115 34.67 -25.65 36.43
C LEU A 115 35.93 -24.76 36.52
N ALA A 116 35.69 -23.59 37.16
CA ALA A 116 36.58 -22.76 38.02
C ALA A 116 37.32 -21.61 37.30
N SER A 117 37.53 -20.40 37.84
CA SER A 117 37.53 -19.90 39.22
C SER A 117 37.46 -18.35 39.28
N SER A 118 37.30 -17.87 40.51
CA SER A 118 37.19 -16.54 41.13
C SER A 118 38.26 -15.45 40.87
N GLY A 119 37.86 -14.20 41.18
CA GLY A 119 38.71 -13.04 41.57
C GLY A 119 38.17 -11.76 40.93
N GLY A 120 37.99 -10.60 41.53
CA GLY A 120 38.34 -10.00 42.83
C GLY A 120 38.07 -8.49 42.66
N ALA A 121 37.53 -7.83 43.66
CA ALA A 121 37.12 -6.42 43.62
C ALA A 121 38.32 -5.46 43.71
N GLN A 122 38.22 -4.27 43.08
CA GLN A 122 38.75 -3.02 43.65
C GLN A 122 38.18 -1.77 42.94
N ASN A 123 37.78 -0.81 43.78
CA ASN A 123 37.33 0.54 43.46
C ASN A 123 38.48 1.39 42.91
N ASP A 124 38.16 2.44 42.14
CA ASP A 124 38.77 3.74 42.38
C ASP A 124 37.87 4.91 41.94
N ILE A 125 38.03 5.97 42.72
CA ILE A 125 37.12 7.08 42.97
C ILE A 125 37.44 8.28 42.07
N ALA A 126 36.40 9.06 41.79
CA ALA A 126 36.43 10.33 41.07
C ALA A 126 37.24 11.42 41.77
N ASP A 127 37.95 12.24 40.99
CA ASP A 127 38.50 13.54 41.40
C ASP A 127 37.67 14.68 40.77
N PRO A 128 36.95 15.49 41.58
CA PRO A 128 36.21 16.65 41.13
C PRO A 128 36.89 17.93 41.64
N ASN A 129 37.78 18.55 40.85
CA ASN A 129 38.16 19.97 41.03
C ASN A 129 39.03 20.51 39.88
N LYS A 130 38.42 21.18 38.88
CA LYS A 130 38.76 22.58 38.54
C LYS A 130 37.88 23.19 37.45
N PRO A 131 37.60 24.52 37.51
CA PRO A 131 36.59 25.19 36.69
C PRO A 131 37.16 26.15 35.61
N SER A 132 36.22 26.69 34.83
CA SER A 132 36.19 28.01 34.15
C SER A 132 36.65 28.19 32.69
N GLN A 133 35.63 28.47 31.85
CA GLN A 133 35.50 29.48 30.78
C GLN A 133 36.76 30.19 30.24
N LEU A 134 36.90 30.30 28.90
CA LEU A 134 36.74 31.56 28.15
C LEU A 134 36.96 31.36 26.63
N MET A 135 36.18 32.12 25.86
CA MET A 135 36.25 32.37 24.42
C MET A 135 37.67 32.55 23.84
N MET A 136 37.93 31.96 22.67
CA MET A 136 38.80 32.58 21.66
C MET A 136 38.50 32.05 20.25
N MET A 137 38.01 32.93 19.37
CA MET A 137 38.03 32.73 17.93
C MET A 137 39.48 32.55 17.45
N ARG A 138 39.78 31.45 16.73
CA ARG A 138 40.98 31.37 15.89
C ARG A 138 40.79 30.46 14.67
N LYS A 139 40.78 31.13 13.52
CA LYS A 139 41.35 30.76 12.21
C LYS A 139 41.10 29.34 11.69
N ILE A 140 40.12 29.26 10.81
CA ILE A 140 39.98 28.25 9.76
C ILE A 140 41.19 28.34 8.82
N ARG A 141 42.08 27.35 8.85
CA ARG A 141 42.98 26.98 7.76
C ARG A 141 43.29 25.49 7.82
N ASN A 142 42.69 24.75 6.88
CA ASN A 142 43.20 23.59 6.13
C ASN A 142 42.03 22.64 5.84
N VAL A 143 41.41 22.85 4.69
CA VAL A 143 40.56 21.85 4.04
C VAL A 143 41.50 20.90 3.31
N PRO A 144 41.53 19.58 3.62
CA PRO A 144 42.21 18.63 2.76
C PRO A 144 41.40 18.47 1.47
N SER A 145 42.06 18.70 0.34
CA SER A 145 41.57 18.40 -1.00
C SER A 145 41.07 16.95 -1.11
N LEU A 146 39.98 16.74 -1.85
CA LEU A 146 39.47 15.42 -2.24
C LEU A 146 40.62 14.52 -2.73
N GLN A 147 41.04 13.59 -1.88
CA GLN A 147 41.82 12.44 -2.28
C GLN A 147 40.88 11.24 -2.40
N THR A 148 41.06 10.55 -3.51
CA THR A 148 40.47 9.29 -3.91
C THR A 148 40.32 8.35 -2.71
N VAL A 149 39.10 7.93 -2.42
CA VAL A 149 38.80 6.97 -1.35
C VAL A 149 39.42 5.62 -1.74
N GLU A 150 40.60 5.33 -1.22
CA GLU A 150 41.09 3.95 -1.11
C GLU A 150 40.12 3.16 -0.23
N LYS A 151 39.88 1.90 -0.62
CA LYS A 151 39.04 0.95 0.12
C LYS A 151 39.47 0.91 1.59
N VAL A 152 38.64 1.45 2.48
CA VAL A 152 38.74 1.23 3.93
C VAL A 152 38.34 -0.22 4.20
N ASN A 153 39.30 -1.12 4.08
CA ASN A 153 39.22 -2.48 4.61
C ASN A 153 39.64 -2.42 6.08
N GLU A 154 38.71 -2.05 6.96
CA GLU A 154 38.74 -2.35 8.41
C GLU A 154 37.39 -1.90 9.00
N THR A 155 36.34 -2.71 8.84
CA THR A 155 35.09 -2.54 9.58
C THR A 155 35.40 -2.79 11.06
N LYS A 156 35.53 -1.73 11.85
CA LYS A 156 35.45 -1.84 13.32
C LYS A 156 34.15 -2.57 13.64
N ALA A 157 34.24 -3.77 14.18
CA ALA A 157 33.08 -4.51 14.66
C ALA A 157 32.44 -3.69 15.79
N ILE A 158 31.35 -2.99 15.49
CA ILE A 158 30.54 -2.32 16.50
C ILE A 158 29.51 -3.31 17.03
N THR A 159 29.08 -3.11 18.27
CA THR A 159 27.99 -3.89 18.86
C THR A 159 26.73 -3.04 18.85
N VAL A 160 25.64 -3.58 18.30
CA VAL A 160 24.31 -2.95 18.26
C VAL A 160 23.36 -3.89 18.98
N ASP A 161 22.61 -3.40 19.96
CA ASP A 161 21.66 -4.19 20.76
C ASP A 161 22.27 -5.50 21.33
N GLY A 162 23.55 -5.46 21.71
CA GLY A 162 24.29 -6.61 22.25
C GLY A 162 24.72 -7.66 21.22
N GLN A 163 24.56 -7.40 19.92
CA GLN A 163 24.95 -8.29 18.82
C GLN A 163 26.01 -7.63 17.92
N PRO A 164 26.91 -8.41 17.30
CA PRO A 164 27.90 -7.86 16.37
C PRO A 164 27.23 -7.27 15.12
N TYR A 165 27.72 -6.11 14.68
CA TYR A 165 27.30 -5.48 13.44
C TYR A 165 28.48 -5.38 12.45
N PRO A 166 28.28 -5.68 11.16
CA PRO A 166 27.04 -6.18 10.55
C PRO A 166 26.76 -7.66 10.86
N LEU A 167 25.49 -8.07 10.82
CA LEU A 167 25.11 -9.49 10.79
C LEU A 167 25.14 -9.98 9.34
N ILE A 168 26.09 -10.85 9.02
CA ILE A 168 26.25 -11.42 7.68
C ILE A 168 26.06 -12.94 7.75
N LYS A 169 25.19 -13.49 6.89
CA LYS A 169 24.98 -14.93 6.69
C LYS A 169 25.09 -15.25 5.22
N ASP A 170 25.94 -16.21 4.86
CA ASP A 170 26.19 -16.62 3.47
C ASP A 170 26.52 -15.44 2.51
N GLY A 171 27.21 -14.41 3.03
CA GLY A 171 27.57 -13.19 2.28
C GLY A 171 26.48 -12.13 2.19
N ASN A 172 25.29 -12.38 2.76
CA ASN A 172 24.17 -11.44 2.74
C ASN A 172 23.94 -10.80 4.11
N PHE A 173 23.55 -9.53 4.09
CA PHE A 173 23.19 -8.76 5.27
C PHE A 173 21.85 -9.21 5.84
N ILE A 174 21.82 -9.45 7.15
CA ILE A 174 20.60 -9.73 7.91
C ILE A 174 20.24 -8.48 8.72
N PRO A 175 19.06 -7.88 8.52
CA PRO A 175 18.66 -6.73 9.31
C PRO A 175 18.48 -7.14 10.77
N MET A 176 19.16 -6.42 11.67
CA MET A 176 19.09 -6.68 13.10
C MET A 176 17.68 -6.46 13.64
N ARG A 177 17.02 -5.39 13.14
CA ARG A 177 15.63 -5.07 13.45
C ARG A 177 14.73 -5.47 12.28
N ARG A 178 13.72 -6.29 12.57
CA ARG A 178 12.70 -6.77 11.65
C ARG A 178 11.35 -6.32 12.20
N ILE A 179 10.91 -5.16 11.73
CA ILE A 179 9.76 -4.44 12.27
C ILE A 179 8.53 -4.81 11.45
N VAL A 180 7.43 -5.18 12.08
CA VAL A 180 6.15 -5.43 11.39
C VAL A 180 5.28 -4.19 11.48
N HIS A 181 4.87 -3.67 10.33
CA HIS A 181 3.98 -2.50 10.27
C HIS A 181 2.51 -2.91 10.43
N PHE A 182 1.77 -2.08 11.17
CA PHE A 182 0.31 -2.14 11.23
C PHE A 182 -0.30 -0.81 10.81
N ASP A 183 -0.95 -0.84 9.65
CA ASP A 183 -1.87 0.19 9.20
C ASP A 183 -3.26 -0.10 9.76
N LEU A 184 -3.71 0.74 10.70
CA LEU A 184 -4.99 0.60 11.41
C LEU A 184 -6.13 1.34 10.71
N LYS A 185 -5.89 1.87 9.50
CA LYS A 185 -6.85 2.57 8.66
C LYS A 185 -7.92 1.62 8.12
N GLY A 186 -9.19 1.92 8.39
CA GLY A 186 -10.36 1.22 7.84
C GLY A 186 -10.65 -0.15 8.46
N ALA A 187 -9.64 -1.00 8.64
CA ALA A 187 -9.77 -2.33 9.25
C ALA A 187 -8.95 -2.49 10.55
N PRO A 188 -9.20 -1.67 11.58
CA PRO A 188 -8.53 -1.80 12.87
C PRO A 188 -8.88 -3.10 13.58
N PHE A 189 -7.95 -3.63 14.37
CA PHE A 189 -8.14 -4.87 15.11
C PHE A 189 -8.76 -4.60 16.49
N LYS A 190 -9.61 -5.49 16.96
CA LYS A 190 -10.06 -5.46 18.37
C LYS A 190 -8.86 -5.60 19.32
N PRO A 191 -8.82 -4.89 20.46
CA PRO A 191 -7.69 -4.95 21.41
C PRO A 191 -7.28 -6.38 21.80
N ALA A 192 -8.25 -7.27 21.99
CA ALA A 192 -8.01 -8.67 22.34
C ALA A 192 -7.20 -9.45 21.29
N TYR A 193 -7.28 -9.06 20.01
CA TYR A 193 -6.56 -9.71 18.93
C TYR A 193 -5.04 -9.46 19.03
N PHE A 194 -4.64 -8.25 19.42
CA PHE A 194 -3.22 -7.91 19.64
C PHE A 194 -2.54 -8.80 20.67
N MET A 195 -3.27 -9.23 21.70
CA MET A 195 -2.77 -10.11 22.77
C MET A 195 -2.32 -11.49 22.25
N GLN A 196 -2.94 -11.96 21.17
CA GLN A 196 -2.56 -13.22 20.51
C GLN A 196 -1.53 -12.98 19.40
N LEU A 197 -1.65 -11.85 18.70
CA LEU A 197 -0.81 -11.48 17.57
C LEU A 197 0.64 -11.20 17.96
N PHE A 198 0.91 -10.38 18.98
CA PHE A 198 2.29 -10.00 19.31
C PHE A 198 3.18 -11.18 19.74
N PRO A 199 2.75 -12.10 20.63
CA PRO A 199 3.52 -13.30 20.92
C PRO A 199 3.74 -14.16 19.68
N PHE A 200 2.77 -14.19 18.76
CA PHE A 200 2.89 -14.92 17.49
C PHE A 200 3.96 -14.30 16.59
N LEU A 201 4.01 -12.96 16.45
CA LEU A 201 5.05 -12.26 15.71
C LEU A 201 6.45 -12.53 16.27
N ALA A 202 6.61 -12.50 17.59
CA ALA A 202 7.89 -12.79 18.24
C ALA A 202 8.38 -14.21 17.92
N ARG A 203 7.47 -15.22 17.86
CA ARG A 203 7.81 -16.59 17.42
C ARG A 203 8.27 -16.67 15.97
N MET A 204 7.90 -15.72 15.12
CA MET A 204 8.36 -15.59 13.73
C MET A 204 9.63 -14.73 13.60
N ASN A 205 10.33 -14.46 14.70
CA ASN A 205 11.55 -13.64 14.76
C ASN A 205 11.37 -12.16 14.39
N ALA A 206 10.15 -11.61 14.48
CA ALA A 206 9.97 -10.16 14.50
C ALA A 206 10.63 -9.57 15.75
N THR A 207 11.22 -8.38 15.64
CA THR A 207 11.88 -7.70 16.77
C THR A 207 11.11 -6.48 17.27
N GLY A 208 10.15 -6.01 16.49
CA GLY A 208 9.37 -4.84 16.84
C GLY A 208 8.18 -4.64 15.93
N VAL A 209 7.41 -3.61 16.24
CA VAL A 209 6.20 -3.22 15.52
C VAL A 209 6.22 -1.71 15.26
N LEU A 210 5.79 -1.33 14.06
CA LEU A 210 5.51 0.04 13.67
C LEU A 210 3.99 0.20 13.63
N ILE A 211 3.42 1.09 14.44
CA ILE A 211 1.96 1.27 14.52
C ILE A 211 1.62 2.65 14.00
N GLU A 212 0.92 2.70 12.87
CA GLU A 212 0.41 3.93 12.28
C GLU A 212 -0.90 4.36 12.95
N TRP A 213 -0.86 5.53 13.56
CA TRP A 213 -1.95 6.13 14.31
C TRP A 213 -2.61 7.27 13.54
N GLU A 214 -3.91 7.12 13.34
CA GLU A 214 -4.79 8.09 12.70
C GLU A 214 -6.06 8.23 13.55
N ASP A 215 -7.25 8.12 12.96
CA ASP A 215 -8.55 8.28 13.62
C ASP A 215 -8.86 7.24 14.72
N MET A 216 -8.12 6.15 14.78
CA MET A 216 -8.25 5.12 15.83
C MET A 216 -7.54 5.44 17.15
N PHE A 217 -6.70 6.48 17.19
CA PHE A 217 -6.08 6.94 18.42
C PHE A 217 -7.07 7.82 19.22
N PRO A 218 -7.16 7.70 20.56
CA PRO A 218 -8.05 8.49 21.41
C PRO A 218 -7.56 9.93 21.58
N TYR A 219 -7.53 10.70 20.49
CA TYR A 219 -7.17 12.10 20.55
C TYR A 219 -8.18 12.90 21.39
N THR A 220 -7.68 13.96 22.02
CA THR A 220 -8.46 14.86 22.86
C THR A 220 -8.37 16.30 22.34
N GLY A 221 -9.16 17.20 22.93
CA GLY A 221 -9.14 18.61 22.54
C GLY A 221 -9.69 18.83 21.12
N PRO A 222 -9.09 19.72 20.31
CA PRO A 222 -9.55 19.99 18.95
C PRO A 222 -9.59 18.74 18.05
N LEU A 223 -8.71 17.77 18.27
CA LEU A 223 -8.64 16.53 17.49
C LEU A 223 -9.77 15.53 17.82
N ALA A 224 -10.47 15.69 18.95
CA ALA A 224 -11.47 14.74 19.43
C ALA A 224 -12.62 14.52 18.45
N SER A 225 -12.96 15.54 17.65
CA SER A 225 -14.03 15.47 16.65
C SER A 225 -13.63 14.73 15.36
N ALA A 226 -12.35 14.35 15.20
CA ALA A 226 -11.88 13.49 14.12
C ALA A 226 -11.72 12.02 14.55
N VAL A 227 -11.86 11.73 15.84
CA VAL A 227 -11.70 10.37 16.39
C VAL A 227 -12.83 9.48 15.88
N ASN A 228 -12.46 8.29 15.41
CA ASN A 228 -13.39 7.29 14.91
C ASN A 228 -14.35 6.83 16.03
N GLY A 229 -15.60 6.51 15.69
CA GLY A 229 -16.57 6.00 16.66
C GLY A 229 -16.16 4.67 17.31
N ASN A 230 -15.32 3.89 16.64
CA ASN A 230 -14.73 2.64 17.15
C ASN A 230 -13.30 2.83 17.70
N ALA A 231 -12.82 4.07 17.84
CA ALA A 231 -11.46 4.33 18.30
C ALA A 231 -11.17 3.70 19.66
N TYR A 232 -9.93 3.29 19.87
CA TYR A 232 -9.53 2.72 21.14
C TYR A 232 -9.59 3.76 22.23
N THR A 233 -9.97 3.35 23.43
CA THR A 233 -9.77 4.14 24.64
C THR A 233 -8.29 4.25 24.99
N VAL A 234 -7.91 5.25 25.79
CA VAL A 234 -6.54 5.39 26.31
C VAL A 234 -6.08 4.12 27.06
N ALA A 235 -7.00 3.47 27.77
CA ALA A 235 -6.73 2.22 28.48
C ALA A 235 -6.40 1.08 27.51
N GLU A 236 -7.15 0.95 26.40
CA GLU A 236 -6.90 -0.05 25.36
C GLU A 236 -5.59 0.21 24.62
N VAL A 237 -5.26 1.47 24.30
CA VAL A 237 -3.94 1.81 23.72
C VAL A 237 -2.82 1.35 24.66
N ARG A 238 -2.89 1.68 25.96
CA ARG A 238 -1.92 1.20 26.96
C ARG A 238 -1.84 -0.32 27.02
N GLN A 239 -2.98 -1.03 26.93
CA GLN A 239 -3.00 -2.49 26.91
C GLN A 239 -2.29 -3.04 25.66
N ILE A 240 -2.55 -2.48 24.49
CA ILE A 240 -1.89 -2.87 23.22
C ILE A 240 -0.38 -2.67 23.35
N LEU A 241 0.08 -1.49 23.79
CA LEU A 241 1.51 -1.20 23.94
C LEU A 241 2.17 -2.12 24.99
N GLN A 242 1.51 -2.37 26.12
CA GLN A 242 2.00 -3.31 27.14
C GLN A 242 2.13 -4.73 26.58
N ALA A 243 1.19 -5.18 25.74
CA ALA A 243 1.24 -6.49 25.12
C ALA A 243 2.44 -6.65 24.17
N ALA A 244 2.76 -5.62 23.40
CA ALA A 244 3.96 -5.61 22.56
C ALA A 244 5.24 -5.69 23.41
N LYS A 245 5.32 -4.93 24.51
CA LYS A 245 6.45 -5.03 25.46
C LYS A 245 6.58 -6.41 26.10
N ASN A 246 5.47 -7.01 26.51
CA ASN A 246 5.46 -8.36 27.09
C ASN A 246 5.96 -9.40 26.09
N ALA A 247 5.67 -9.21 24.80
CA ALA A 247 6.19 -10.02 23.70
C ALA A 247 7.65 -9.69 23.33
N ARG A 248 8.30 -8.75 24.03
CA ARG A 248 9.66 -8.25 23.76
C ARG A 248 9.83 -7.65 22.36
N LEU A 249 8.78 -6.99 21.89
CA LEU A 249 8.80 -6.24 20.63
C LEU A 249 9.09 -4.76 20.93
N ASP A 250 10.03 -4.18 20.20
CA ASP A 250 10.19 -2.73 20.14
C ASP A 250 8.94 -2.08 19.53
N ILE A 251 8.63 -0.86 19.95
CA ILE A 251 7.43 -0.15 19.54
C ILE A 251 7.85 1.16 18.91
N ILE A 252 7.40 1.39 17.68
CA ILE A 252 7.62 2.63 16.94
C ILE A 252 6.24 3.19 16.59
N PRO A 253 5.80 4.33 17.14
CA PRO A 253 4.62 5.03 16.64
C PRO A 253 4.92 5.64 15.27
N LEU A 254 3.93 5.63 14.38
CA LEU A 254 3.89 6.44 13.17
C LEU A 254 2.71 7.40 13.22
N VAL A 255 2.96 8.68 12.95
CA VAL A 255 1.92 9.70 12.75
C VAL A 255 2.25 10.45 11.47
N GLN A 256 1.27 10.59 10.58
CA GLN A 256 1.42 11.38 9.37
C GLN A 256 1.45 12.88 9.70
N THR A 257 2.46 13.60 9.20
CA THR A 257 2.62 15.04 9.47
C THR A 257 2.66 15.90 8.21
N PHE A 258 2.43 15.32 7.02
CA PHE A 258 2.60 16.02 5.76
C PHE A 258 1.54 15.64 4.71
N GLY A 259 1.69 14.48 4.06
CA GLY A 259 0.67 13.82 3.25
C GLY A 259 -0.15 12.82 4.06
N HIS A 260 -1.03 12.06 3.41
CA HIS A 260 -1.90 11.03 4.01
C HIS A 260 -2.73 11.50 5.21
N LEU A 261 -3.16 12.77 5.18
CA LEU A 261 -3.98 13.37 6.24
C LEU A 261 -5.47 13.41 5.89
N GLU A 262 -5.93 12.59 4.93
CA GLU A 262 -7.32 12.56 4.49
C GLU A 262 -8.27 12.20 5.64
N TRP A 263 -7.81 11.40 6.59
CA TRP A 263 -8.58 10.97 7.76
C TRP A 263 -9.19 12.14 8.53
N ILE A 264 -8.40 13.21 8.71
CA ILE A 264 -8.79 14.42 9.43
C ILE A 264 -9.23 15.52 8.46
N LEU A 265 -8.48 15.73 7.37
CA LEU A 265 -8.71 16.83 6.46
C LEU A 265 -9.97 16.65 5.61
N LYS A 266 -10.54 15.44 5.47
CA LYS A 266 -11.85 15.24 4.80
C LYS A 266 -13.01 15.89 5.56
N LEU A 267 -12.85 16.12 6.87
CA LEU A 267 -13.90 16.67 7.73
C LEU A 267 -14.03 18.19 7.54
N GLU A 268 -15.26 18.69 7.56
CA GLU A 268 -15.58 20.10 7.32
C GLU A 268 -14.78 21.06 8.21
N GLN A 269 -14.68 20.73 9.50
CA GLN A 269 -13.99 21.54 10.52
C GLN A 269 -12.47 21.70 10.29
N PHE A 270 -11.85 20.81 9.53
CA PHE A 270 -10.41 20.84 9.22
C PHE A 270 -10.13 21.14 7.73
N ALA A 271 -11.17 21.26 6.91
CA ALA A 271 -11.04 21.44 5.47
C ALA A 271 -10.29 22.73 5.08
N ASN A 272 -10.33 23.76 5.94
CA ASN A 272 -9.60 25.01 5.77
C ASN A 272 -8.08 24.89 5.99
N LEU A 273 -7.60 23.75 6.51
CA LEU A 273 -6.18 23.47 6.72
C LEU A 273 -5.56 22.69 5.55
N ARG A 274 -6.34 22.36 4.51
CA ARG A 274 -5.84 21.65 3.33
C ARG A 274 -4.90 22.53 2.52
N GLU A 275 -3.90 21.90 1.91
CA GLU A 275 -3.03 22.53 0.94
C GLU A 275 -3.80 22.94 -0.32
N ASN A 276 -4.69 22.05 -0.77
CA ASN A 276 -5.61 22.32 -1.86
C ASN A 276 -7.05 22.04 -1.39
N SER A 277 -7.97 22.98 -1.61
CA SER A 277 -9.34 22.86 -1.13
C SER A 277 -10.09 21.61 -1.62
N LYS A 278 -9.72 21.07 -2.79
CA LYS A 278 -10.32 19.86 -3.38
C LYS A 278 -9.74 18.55 -2.83
N PHE A 279 -8.52 18.59 -2.30
CA PHE A 279 -7.71 17.41 -2.04
C PHE A 279 -7.39 17.33 -0.54
N PRO A 280 -7.98 16.39 0.21
CA PRO A 280 -7.73 16.25 1.65
C PRO A 280 -6.41 15.54 1.98
N GLN A 281 -5.56 15.23 0.99
CA GLN A 281 -4.32 14.47 1.17
C GLN A 281 -3.27 15.23 1.99
N VAL A 282 -3.07 16.52 1.67
CA VAL A 282 -1.91 17.31 2.12
C VAL A 282 -2.39 18.50 2.95
N ILE A 283 -1.72 18.71 4.08
CA ILE A 283 -1.97 19.86 4.95
C ILE A 283 -1.18 21.09 4.49
N CYS A 284 -1.79 22.27 4.57
CA CYS A 284 -1.15 23.57 4.35
C CYS A 284 -0.18 23.85 5.51
N PHE A 285 0.98 23.23 5.45
CA PHE A 285 1.81 23.00 6.63
C PHE A 285 2.45 24.29 7.17
N ALA A 286 2.62 25.34 6.36
CA ALA A 286 3.12 26.63 6.81
C ALA A 286 2.05 27.47 7.54
N ASP A 287 0.77 27.10 7.48
CA ASP A 287 -0.27 27.75 8.29
C ASP A 287 -0.06 27.43 9.79
N GLU A 288 -0.16 28.45 10.65
CA GLU A 288 0.10 28.28 12.09
C GLU A 288 -0.89 27.33 12.75
N LYS A 289 -2.17 27.32 12.33
CA LYS A 289 -3.17 26.40 12.88
C LYS A 289 -2.90 24.97 12.43
N ALA A 290 -2.48 24.77 11.18
CA ALA A 290 -2.03 23.47 10.69
C ALA A 290 -0.81 22.99 11.48
N TRP A 291 0.16 23.87 11.74
CA TRP A 291 1.33 23.53 12.54
C TRP A 291 0.99 23.17 13.99
N ILE A 292 0.06 23.88 14.63
CA ILE A 292 -0.45 23.53 15.95
C ILE A 292 -1.10 22.15 15.94
N LEU A 293 -1.92 21.84 14.93
CA LEU A 293 -2.56 20.53 14.76
C LEU A 293 -1.52 19.41 14.64
N ILE A 294 -0.49 19.59 13.81
CA ILE A 294 0.59 18.60 13.62
C ILE A 294 1.29 18.30 14.95
N LYS A 295 1.69 19.35 15.69
CA LYS A 295 2.33 19.16 17.00
C LYS A 295 1.40 18.45 17.99
N ASP A 296 0.12 18.81 18.03
CA ASP A 296 -0.85 18.20 18.94
C ASP A 296 -1.04 16.69 18.65
N MET A 297 -1.12 16.29 17.37
CA MET A 297 -1.20 14.87 16.99
C MET A 297 0.05 14.10 17.45
N VAL A 298 1.23 14.64 17.15
CA VAL A 298 2.52 14.06 17.51
C VAL A 298 2.68 13.94 19.03
N ASP A 299 2.39 15.02 19.76
CA ASP A 299 2.60 15.11 21.20
C ASP A 299 1.68 14.16 21.96
N GLN A 300 0.41 14.03 21.53
CA GLN A 300 -0.54 13.10 22.17
C GLN A 300 -0.13 11.63 21.98
N VAL A 301 0.29 11.24 20.76
CA VAL A 301 0.77 9.86 20.50
C VAL A 301 2.07 9.57 21.26
N ALA A 302 3.05 10.46 21.15
CA ALA A 302 4.33 10.32 21.85
C ALA A 302 4.18 10.23 23.37
N ALA A 303 3.22 10.98 23.95
CA ALA A 303 2.96 10.98 25.38
C ALA A 303 2.54 9.62 25.94
N LEU A 304 1.78 8.81 25.18
CA LEU A 304 1.44 7.44 25.60
C LEU A 304 2.55 6.45 25.29
N HIS A 305 3.19 6.56 24.12
CA HIS A 305 4.22 5.60 23.70
C HIS A 305 5.47 5.64 24.59
N LYS A 306 5.87 6.82 25.08
CA LYS A 306 7.04 6.95 25.98
C LYS A 306 6.89 6.16 27.29
N GLU A 307 5.66 5.91 27.76
CA GLU A 307 5.41 5.08 28.95
C GLU A 307 5.93 3.64 28.77
N PHE A 308 6.05 3.17 27.53
CA PHE A 308 6.46 1.81 27.18
C PHE A 308 7.87 1.74 26.54
N GLY A 309 8.54 2.88 26.41
CA GLY A 309 9.83 3.00 25.74
C GLY A 309 9.67 3.21 24.23
N MET A 310 10.13 4.37 23.77
CA MET A 310 10.00 4.86 22.40
C MET A 310 11.36 5.37 21.93
N SER A 311 12.16 4.46 21.37
CA SER A 311 13.51 4.79 20.87
C SER A 311 13.47 5.53 19.53
N TYR A 312 12.38 5.33 18.77
CA TYR A 312 12.13 5.89 17.46
C TYR A 312 10.69 6.40 17.39
N PHE A 313 10.47 7.46 16.63
CA PHE A 313 9.16 7.96 16.24
C PHE A 313 9.16 8.19 14.74
N HIS A 314 8.19 7.64 14.02
CA HIS A 314 8.06 7.83 12.59
C HIS A 314 7.08 8.96 12.29
N MET A 315 7.55 10.04 11.64
CA MET A 315 6.71 11.20 11.33
C MET A 315 5.98 11.11 9.97
N GLY A 316 6.11 9.97 9.30
CA GLY A 316 5.55 9.75 7.97
C GLY A 316 6.32 10.59 6.97
N ALA A 317 5.66 11.64 6.46
CA ALA A 317 6.19 12.66 5.58
C ALA A 317 6.44 12.21 4.13
N ASP A 318 5.55 11.35 3.62
CA ASP A 318 5.51 10.83 2.25
C ASP A 318 4.44 11.51 1.37
N GLU A 319 4.64 11.37 0.05
CA GLU A 319 3.63 11.57 -1.01
C GLU A 319 2.86 12.91 -1.00
N ALA A 320 3.49 13.99 -0.52
CA ALA A 320 2.90 15.33 -0.53
C ALA A 320 3.09 16.04 -1.89
N PHE A 321 2.15 15.85 -2.82
CA PHE A 321 2.30 16.32 -4.20
C PHE A 321 1.76 17.74 -4.49
N GLN A 322 0.76 18.22 -3.75
CA GLN A 322 0.02 19.46 -4.06
C GLN A 322 0.68 20.75 -3.51
N ILE A 323 1.91 20.67 -3.01
CA ILE A 323 2.60 21.78 -2.32
C ILE A 323 2.74 23.04 -3.20
N GLY A 324 2.39 24.18 -2.64
CA GLY A 324 2.41 25.51 -3.26
C GLY A 324 1.03 26.04 -3.66
N ASP A 325 -0.05 25.39 -3.27
CA ASP A 325 -1.42 25.80 -3.58
C ASP A 325 -1.99 26.74 -2.50
N CYS A 326 -1.73 26.48 -1.21
CA CYS A 326 -2.22 27.36 -0.15
C CYS A 326 -1.36 28.64 -0.02
N GLU A 327 -1.94 29.70 0.53
CA GLU A 327 -1.26 31.01 0.64
C GLU A 327 -0.08 30.98 1.62
N ALA A 328 -0.21 30.27 2.74
CA ALA A 328 0.85 30.17 3.74
C ALA A 328 2.08 29.45 3.18
N ASP A 329 1.88 28.32 2.50
CA ASP A 329 2.95 27.55 1.88
C ASP A 329 3.62 28.33 0.75
N ARG A 330 2.86 29.06 -0.08
CA ARG A 330 3.43 29.97 -1.10
C ARG A 330 4.31 31.04 -0.47
N THR A 331 3.84 31.65 0.62
CA THR A 331 4.58 32.68 1.34
C THR A 331 5.88 32.14 1.91
N GLU A 332 5.82 30.97 2.55
CA GLU A 332 7.00 30.34 3.15
C GLU A 332 7.96 29.81 2.08
N MET A 333 7.45 29.27 0.98
CA MET A 333 8.26 28.84 -0.17
C MET A 333 9.11 29.98 -0.74
N MET A 334 8.57 31.20 -0.80
CA MET A 334 9.35 32.38 -1.22
C MET A 334 10.47 32.71 -0.23
N LYS A 335 10.26 32.55 1.08
CA LYS A 335 11.29 32.79 2.11
C LYS A 335 12.40 31.74 2.09
N GLN A 336 12.02 30.47 1.95
CA GLN A 336 12.97 29.35 1.91
C GLN A 336 13.71 29.26 0.56
N GLY A 337 13.21 29.94 -0.47
CA GLY A 337 13.85 30.03 -1.79
C GLY A 337 13.51 28.86 -2.71
N GLY A 338 12.32 28.28 -2.58
CA GLY A 338 11.78 27.28 -3.51
C GLY A 338 11.11 26.08 -2.85
N ARG A 339 10.45 25.26 -3.69
CA ARG A 339 9.65 24.10 -3.27
C ARG A 339 10.46 23.04 -2.53
N GLU A 340 11.64 22.68 -3.03
CA GLU A 340 12.49 21.66 -2.38
C GLU A 340 12.92 22.10 -0.98
N ARG A 341 13.27 23.39 -0.82
CA ARG A 341 13.74 23.94 0.45
C ARG A 341 12.64 24.07 1.49
N VAL A 342 11.42 24.44 1.09
CA VAL A 342 10.29 24.51 2.03
C VAL A 342 9.85 23.12 2.51
N ILE A 343 9.99 22.08 1.67
CA ILE A 343 9.82 20.67 2.09
C ILE A 343 10.83 20.30 3.17
N LEU A 344 12.13 20.53 2.91
CA LEU A 344 13.17 20.23 3.89
C LEU A 344 13.01 21.03 5.18
N TRP A 345 12.64 22.30 5.09
CA TRP A 345 12.33 23.13 6.24
C TRP A 345 11.19 22.53 7.10
N HIS A 346 10.10 22.08 6.46
CA HIS A 346 8.97 21.49 7.14
C HIS A 346 9.33 20.16 7.82
N ILE A 347 10.06 19.29 7.11
CA ILE A 347 10.51 18.00 7.66
C ILE A 347 11.46 18.25 8.85
N ALA A 348 12.44 19.13 8.68
CA ALA A 348 13.43 19.43 9.72
C ALA A 348 12.80 20.02 10.98
N ARG A 349 11.91 21.02 10.87
CA ARG A 349 11.27 21.62 12.07
C ARG A 349 10.36 20.62 12.80
N THR A 350 9.73 19.69 12.08
CA THR A 350 8.88 18.65 12.68
C THR A 350 9.74 17.60 13.39
N ALA A 351 10.83 17.16 12.75
CA ALA A 351 11.80 16.28 13.37
C ALA A 351 12.46 16.91 14.61
N ASP A 352 12.83 18.19 14.55
CA ASP A 352 13.40 18.94 15.69
C ASP A 352 12.40 19.06 16.84
N HIS A 353 11.12 19.34 16.57
CA HIS A 353 10.06 19.34 17.60
C HIS A 353 9.95 17.97 18.29
N ILE A 354 9.89 16.88 17.52
CA ILE A 354 9.79 15.52 18.04
C ILE A 354 11.03 15.17 18.89
N ALA A 355 12.22 15.38 18.34
CA ALA A 355 13.48 15.01 18.97
C ALA A 355 13.76 15.83 20.24
N SER A 356 13.50 17.14 20.21
CA SER A 356 13.74 18.03 21.36
C SER A 356 12.71 17.85 22.47
N THR A 357 11.44 17.60 22.13
CA THR A 357 10.34 17.47 23.12
C THR A 357 10.27 16.08 23.73
N HIS A 358 10.48 15.03 22.93
CA HIS A 358 10.29 13.63 23.36
C HIS A 358 11.57 12.82 23.45
N HIS A 359 12.72 13.41 23.11
CA HIS A 359 14.05 12.79 23.22
C HIS A 359 14.17 11.43 22.51
N THR A 360 13.59 11.35 21.32
CA THR A 360 13.57 10.16 20.46
C THR A 360 14.26 10.44 19.13
N ARG A 361 14.71 9.38 18.46
CA ARG A 361 15.19 9.47 17.07
C ARG A 361 13.98 9.56 16.14
N VAL A 362 14.10 10.31 15.05
CA VAL A 362 12.99 10.54 14.12
C VAL A 362 13.22 9.78 12.82
N LEU A 363 12.22 9.01 12.41
CA LEU A 363 12.18 8.32 11.13
C LEU A 363 11.24 9.06 10.19
N ALA A 364 11.59 9.14 8.91
CA ALA A 364 10.71 9.67 7.87
C ALA A 364 10.87 8.88 6.57
N TRP A 365 9.79 8.76 5.81
CA TRP A 365 9.84 8.17 4.47
C TRP A 365 10.71 9.01 3.54
N HIS A 366 11.58 8.36 2.78
CA HIS A 366 12.66 9.05 2.05
C HIS A 366 12.20 9.90 0.85
N ASP A 367 11.04 9.61 0.26
CA ASP A 367 10.65 10.03 -1.09
C ASP A 367 10.59 11.55 -1.26
N MET A 368 10.20 12.28 -0.21
CA MET A 368 10.09 13.73 -0.24
C MET A 368 11.43 14.48 -0.18
N PHE A 369 12.54 13.82 0.17
CA PHE A 369 13.85 14.47 0.34
C PHE A 369 15.06 13.70 -0.23
N ALA A 370 14.87 12.49 -0.73
CA ALA A 370 15.97 11.64 -1.21
C ALA A 370 16.77 12.27 -2.37
N ASN A 371 16.16 13.14 -3.17
CA ASN A 371 16.80 13.79 -4.32
C ASN A 371 17.35 15.20 -4.00
N SER A 372 17.29 15.63 -2.74
CA SER A 372 17.77 16.95 -2.33
C SER A 372 19.29 17.07 -2.40
N ASN A 373 19.78 18.26 -2.74
CA ASN A 373 21.22 18.53 -2.76
C ASN A 373 21.80 18.54 -1.34
N ILE A 374 23.07 18.17 -1.23
CA ILE A 374 23.75 18.03 0.08
C ILE A 374 23.85 19.35 0.85
N GLN A 375 23.96 20.48 0.16
CA GLN A 375 24.06 21.79 0.81
C GLN A 375 22.77 22.13 1.56
N ASP A 376 21.61 21.85 0.96
CA ASP A 376 20.32 22.10 1.58
C ASP A 376 20.05 21.09 2.71
N LEU A 377 20.42 19.82 2.54
CA LEU A 377 20.35 18.82 3.62
C LEU A 377 21.17 19.25 4.85
N GLN A 378 22.36 19.82 4.65
CA GLN A 378 23.19 20.38 5.71
C GLN A 378 22.58 21.65 6.30
N HIS A 379 22.07 22.55 5.47
CA HIS A 379 21.48 23.81 5.90
C HIS A 379 20.32 23.59 6.87
N TYR A 380 19.43 22.64 6.56
CA TYR A 380 18.28 22.27 7.42
C TYR A 380 18.62 21.20 8.47
N ARG A 381 19.89 20.81 8.61
CA ARG A 381 20.36 19.80 9.57
C ARG A 381 19.65 18.44 9.44
N MET A 382 19.17 18.11 8.24
CA MET A 382 18.42 16.87 7.97
C MET A 382 19.20 15.62 8.37
N ILE A 383 20.52 15.62 8.10
CA ILE A 383 21.44 14.51 8.39
C ILE A 383 21.51 14.20 9.90
N GLU A 384 21.32 15.21 10.75
CA GLU A 384 21.33 15.07 12.21
C GLU A 384 19.95 14.70 12.77
N LEU A 385 18.90 15.25 12.17
CA LEU A 385 17.54 15.21 12.71
C LEU A 385 16.74 13.98 12.28
N VAL A 386 17.01 13.43 11.09
CA VAL A 386 16.16 12.41 10.46
C VAL A 386 16.96 11.18 10.05
N GLU A 387 16.42 10.00 10.34
CA GLU A 387 16.85 8.74 9.73
C GLU A 387 15.90 8.38 8.57
N PRO A 388 16.36 8.34 7.31
CA PRO A 388 15.51 7.98 6.19
C PRO A 388 15.08 6.51 6.23
N VAL A 389 13.81 6.30 5.95
CA VAL A 389 13.22 4.99 5.66
C VAL A 389 12.96 4.88 4.17
N ILE A 390 13.79 4.10 3.49
CA ILE A 390 13.72 3.87 2.05
C ILE A 390 12.67 2.80 1.80
N TRP A 391 11.59 3.14 1.10
CA TRP A 391 10.51 2.21 0.81
C TRP A 391 10.42 1.88 -0.69
N SER A 392 10.15 0.62 -1.00
CA SER A 392 9.79 0.17 -2.34
C SER A 392 9.25 -1.26 -2.28
N TYR A 393 8.14 -1.50 -2.97
CA TYR A 393 7.40 -2.77 -2.93
C TYR A 393 7.58 -3.60 -4.20
N ALA A 394 8.44 -3.17 -5.12
CA ALA A 394 8.69 -3.87 -6.37
C ALA A 394 9.49 -5.17 -6.16
N GLU A 395 9.27 -6.16 -7.03
CA GLU A 395 10.06 -7.41 -7.05
C GLU A 395 11.48 -7.21 -7.61
N ASP A 396 11.69 -6.18 -8.43
CA ASP A 396 13.00 -5.81 -9.01
C ASP A 396 13.42 -4.42 -8.55
N LEU A 397 14.01 -4.35 -7.36
CA LEU A 397 14.38 -3.07 -6.75
C LEU A 397 15.49 -2.33 -7.50
N ASP A 398 16.31 -2.98 -8.33
CA ASP A 398 17.37 -2.28 -9.08
C ASP A 398 16.80 -1.24 -10.07
N ARG A 399 15.53 -1.41 -10.48
CA ARG A 399 14.82 -0.47 -11.37
C ARG A 399 14.23 0.73 -10.65
N TYR A 400 13.99 0.63 -9.35
CA TYR A 400 13.29 1.66 -8.57
C TYR A 400 14.22 2.33 -7.55
N LEU A 401 15.18 1.58 -7.00
CA LEU A 401 16.21 2.03 -6.08
C LEU A 401 17.58 1.95 -6.78
N HIS A 402 17.79 2.83 -7.75
CA HIS A 402 19.05 2.95 -8.46
C HIS A 402 20.20 3.35 -7.52
N GLN A 403 21.44 3.10 -7.96
CA GLN A 403 22.64 3.49 -7.21
C GLN A 403 22.67 4.99 -6.87
N SER A 404 22.07 5.85 -7.69
CA SER A 404 21.94 7.29 -7.44
C SER A 404 21.13 7.59 -6.17
N THR A 405 20.07 6.82 -5.90
CA THR A 405 19.26 6.96 -4.68
C THR A 405 20.13 6.72 -3.45
N TRP A 406 20.91 5.63 -3.46
CA TRP A 406 21.84 5.32 -2.37
C TRP A 406 22.99 6.32 -2.26
N GLN A 407 23.46 6.88 -3.38
CA GLN A 407 24.47 7.95 -3.35
C GLN A 407 23.94 9.23 -2.72
N ALA A 408 22.69 9.59 -3.00
CA ALA A 408 22.05 10.77 -2.41
C ALA A 408 21.80 10.61 -0.91
N LEU A 409 21.54 9.38 -0.45
CA LEU A 409 21.35 9.05 0.97
C LEU A 409 22.66 8.76 1.74
N ARG A 410 23.80 8.60 1.05
CA ARG A 410 25.11 8.37 1.66
C ARG A 410 25.48 9.35 2.79
N PRO A 411 25.10 10.64 2.77
CA PRO A 411 25.39 11.56 3.87
C PRO A 411 24.73 11.17 5.20
N PHE A 412 23.63 10.40 5.19
CA PHE A 412 22.93 9.97 6.39
C PHE A 412 23.67 8.80 7.05
N PRO A 413 24.12 8.92 8.31
CA PRO A 413 24.85 7.84 8.97
C PRO A 413 23.98 6.60 9.28
N TYR A 414 22.66 6.80 9.41
CA TYR A 414 21.70 5.77 9.80
C TYR A 414 20.56 5.72 8.79
N VAL A 415 20.25 4.53 8.30
CA VAL A 415 19.19 4.32 7.29
C VAL A 415 18.38 3.07 7.59
N TRP A 416 17.14 3.04 7.11
CA TRP A 416 16.23 1.91 7.20
C TRP A 416 15.71 1.51 5.82
N GLY A 417 15.37 0.24 5.65
CA GLY A 417 14.61 -0.24 4.49
C GLY A 417 13.15 -0.48 4.86
N ALA A 418 12.27 -0.45 3.87
CA ALA A 418 10.88 -0.85 4.00
C ALA A 418 10.41 -1.69 2.80
N SER A 419 10.16 -2.98 3.07
CA SER A 419 9.55 -3.95 2.17
C SER A 419 8.05 -4.04 2.43
N ALA A 420 7.32 -4.92 1.73
CA ALA A 420 5.91 -5.19 1.99
C ALA A 420 5.66 -6.68 2.28
N PHE A 421 4.57 -6.96 3.02
CA PHE A 421 4.01 -8.32 3.18
C PHE A 421 2.52 -8.42 2.85
N LYS A 422 1.83 -7.29 2.68
CA LYS A 422 0.44 -7.18 2.19
C LYS A 422 0.15 -5.75 1.74
N GLY A 423 -0.92 -5.55 0.96
CA GLY A 423 -1.52 -4.25 0.68
C GLY A 423 -0.81 -3.42 -0.40
N ALA A 424 0.23 -3.99 -1.02
CA ALA A 424 1.00 -3.37 -2.11
C ALA A 424 0.86 -4.14 -3.45
N ASP A 425 -0.25 -4.85 -3.66
CA ASP A 425 -0.56 -5.61 -4.89
C ASP A 425 -1.90 -5.16 -5.55
N GLY A 426 -2.22 -3.87 -5.37
CA GLY A 426 -3.36 -3.18 -5.94
C GLY A 426 -4.44 -2.78 -4.92
N PRO A 427 -5.20 -1.70 -5.18
CA PRO A 427 -6.15 -1.12 -4.22
C PRO A 427 -7.36 -2.02 -3.91
N MET A 428 -7.80 -2.85 -4.86
CA MET A 428 -8.93 -3.78 -4.71
C MET A 428 -8.48 -5.23 -4.39
N ARG A 429 -7.22 -5.41 -3.99
CA ARG A 429 -6.69 -6.75 -3.71
C ARG A 429 -7.17 -7.23 -2.35
N TYR A 430 -8.09 -8.19 -2.29
CA TYR A 430 -8.60 -8.74 -1.01
C TYR A 430 -7.94 -10.07 -0.60
N HIS A 431 -7.28 -10.76 -1.53
CA HIS A 431 -6.61 -12.04 -1.29
C HIS A 431 -5.10 -11.91 -1.48
N SER A 432 -4.32 -12.74 -0.79
CA SER A 432 -2.86 -12.60 -0.84
C SER A 432 -2.19 -13.23 -2.05
N ASN A 433 -1.07 -12.61 -2.44
CA ASN A 433 -0.08 -13.11 -3.38
C ASN A 433 1.26 -13.29 -2.65
N PRO A 434 1.46 -14.38 -1.88
CA PRO A 434 2.60 -14.50 -0.98
C PRO A 434 3.96 -14.44 -1.69
N MET A 435 4.03 -14.99 -2.91
CA MET A 435 5.29 -15.04 -3.65
C MET A 435 5.72 -13.69 -4.20
N HIS A 436 4.78 -12.77 -4.47
CA HIS A 436 5.11 -11.38 -4.80
C HIS A 436 5.86 -10.71 -3.65
N TYR A 437 5.32 -10.81 -2.42
CA TYR A 437 5.95 -10.24 -1.23
C TYR A 437 7.28 -10.90 -0.87
N VAL A 438 7.37 -12.23 -0.99
CA VAL A 438 8.64 -12.94 -0.79
C VAL A 438 9.71 -12.43 -1.75
N ARG A 439 9.39 -12.23 -3.03
CA ARG A 439 10.36 -11.70 -4.01
C ARG A 439 10.77 -10.25 -3.71
N ASN A 440 9.84 -9.40 -3.28
CA ASN A 440 10.19 -8.06 -2.81
C ASN A 440 11.19 -8.13 -1.63
N ASN A 441 10.95 -9.01 -0.65
CA ASN A 441 11.85 -9.19 0.49
C ASN A 441 13.23 -9.78 0.07
N GLN A 442 13.26 -10.65 -0.93
CA GLN A 442 14.51 -11.14 -1.53
C GLN A 442 15.30 -10.01 -2.21
N ALA A 443 14.62 -9.13 -2.95
CA ALA A 443 15.25 -7.97 -3.55
C ALA A 443 15.80 -7.01 -2.48
N TRP A 444 15.10 -6.86 -1.35
CA TRP A 444 15.59 -6.09 -0.20
C TRP A 444 16.85 -6.67 0.44
N ILE A 445 16.97 -7.99 0.58
CA ILE A 445 18.22 -8.63 1.04
C ILE A 445 19.40 -8.20 0.16
N LYS A 446 19.22 -8.22 -1.16
CA LYS A 446 20.25 -7.78 -2.11
C LYS A 446 20.59 -6.30 -1.93
N GLN A 447 19.58 -5.42 -1.90
CA GLN A 447 19.78 -3.98 -1.76
C GLN A 447 20.49 -3.61 -0.46
N MET A 448 20.10 -4.22 0.68
CA MET A 448 20.78 -4.02 1.96
C MET A 448 22.22 -4.52 1.91
N SER A 449 22.45 -5.72 1.37
CA SER A 449 23.78 -6.34 1.29
C SER A 449 24.75 -5.50 0.47
N GLN A 450 24.27 -4.80 -0.56
CA GLN A 450 25.08 -3.93 -1.41
C GLN A 450 25.39 -2.57 -0.77
N ASN A 451 24.54 -2.07 0.13
CA ASN A 451 24.60 -0.68 0.58
C ASN A 451 24.86 -0.48 2.08
N TYR A 452 24.78 -1.51 2.93
CA TYR A 452 24.95 -1.35 4.38
C TYR A 452 26.29 -0.71 4.76
N ALA A 453 27.38 -1.06 4.05
CA ALA A 453 28.73 -0.60 4.35
C ALA A 453 28.97 0.88 4.02
N SER A 454 28.05 1.54 3.30
CA SER A 454 28.13 2.98 3.01
C SER A 454 27.62 3.87 4.15
N HIS A 455 27.08 3.25 5.21
CA HIS A 455 26.44 3.92 6.34
C HIS A 455 27.09 3.45 7.65
N THR A 456 26.90 4.20 8.73
CA THR A 456 27.35 3.76 10.07
C THR A 456 26.56 2.54 10.50
N GLU A 457 25.24 2.56 10.29
CA GLU A 457 24.38 1.41 10.53
C GLU A 457 23.15 1.44 9.62
N PHE A 458 22.95 0.35 8.89
CA PHE A 458 21.66 -0.02 8.32
C PHE A 458 20.80 -0.61 9.45
N ARG A 459 19.91 0.21 10.00
CA ARG A 459 19.23 -0.01 11.29
C ARG A 459 18.29 -1.21 11.31
N GLY A 460 17.63 -1.47 10.18
CA GLY A 460 16.66 -2.55 10.08
C GLY A 460 15.79 -2.50 8.83
N LEU A 461 14.89 -3.46 8.74
CA LEU A 461 13.88 -3.56 7.69
C LEU A 461 12.48 -3.52 8.33
N ILE A 462 11.64 -2.61 7.84
CA ILE A 462 10.22 -2.55 8.16
C ILE A 462 9.47 -3.35 7.08
N LEU A 463 8.70 -4.35 7.48
CA LEU A 463 7.81 -5.09 6.59
C LEU A 463 6.44 -4.41 6.66
N THR A 464 6.09 -3.66 5.63
CA THR A 464 4.86 -2.86 5.57
C THR A 464 3.63 -3.72 5.26
N GLY A 465 2.52 -3.42 5.93
CA GLY A 465 1.25 -4.10 5.72
C GLY A 465 0.08 -3.13 5.66
N TRP A 466 -0.10 -2.50 4.49
CA TRP A 466 -1.15 -1.51 4.23
C TRP A 466 -2.53 -2.16 4.18
N SER A 467 -3.55 -1.46 4.68
CA SER A 467 -4.93 -1.96 4.73
C SER A 467 -5.82 -1.26 3.69
N ARG A 468 -5.35 -0.15 3.12
CA ARG A 468 -5.89 0.54 1.94
C ARG A 468 -4.89 1.59 1.44
N TYR A 469 -5.15 2.18 0.28
CA TYR A 469 -4.24 3.16 -0.36
C TYR A 469 -4.44 4.59 0.17
N ASP A 470 -5.68 4.96 0.50
CA ASP A 470 -6.04 6.21 1.18
C ASP A 470 -7.38 6.03 1.92
N HIS A 471 -7.86 7.05 2.63
CA HIS A 471 -9.14 6.99 3.36
C HIS A 471 -10.40 6.89 2.49
N LEU A 472 -10.28 7.10 1.19
CA LEU A 472 -11.37 7.15 0.22
C LEU A 472 -11.42 5.89 -0.66
N ALA A 473 -10.37 5.07 -0.64
CA ALA A 473 -10.30 3.78 -1.29
C ALA A 473 -10.92 2.66 -0.44
N VAL A 474 -11.33 1.58 -1.10
CA VAL A 474 -11.80 0.33 -0.44
C VAL A 474 -10.67 -0.35 0.35
N LEU A 475 -11.02 -1.23 1.28
CA LEU A 475 -10.06 -2.10 1.96
C LEU A 475 -9.31 -2.99 0.97
N CYS A 476 -7.99 -3.12 1.07
CA CYS A 476 -7.23 -4.16 0.39
C CYS A 476 -7.01 -5.37 1.34
N GLU A 477 -5.87 -6.06 1.26
CA GLU A 477 -5.61 -7.27 2.03
C GLU A 477 -5.67 -6.99 3.54
N VAL A 478 -6.63 -7.63 4.20
CA VAL A 478 -6.73 -7.61 5.66
C VAL A 478 -5.60 -8.44 6.28
N LEU A 479 -5.17 -8.08 7.50
CA LEU A 479 -4.00 -8.68 8.15
C LEU A 479 -4.01 -10.22 8.16
N PRO A 480 -5.10 -10.92 8.55
CA PRO A 480 -5.11 -12.39 8.56
C PRO A 480 -4.77 -13.01 7.20
N VAL A 481 -5.15 -12.36 6.10
CA VAL A 481 -4.88 -12.83 4.74
C VAL A 481 -3.40 -12.72 4.39
N GLY A 482 -2.71 -11.69 4.89
CA GLY A 482 -1.27 -11.47 4.72
C GLY A 482 -0.37 -12.27 5.68
N MET A 483 -0.92 -12.96 6.70
CA MET A 483 -0.11 -13.67 7.71
C MET A 483 0.84 -14.73 7.13
N PRO A 484 0.43 -15.58 6.17
CA PRO A 484 1.36 -16.50 5.50
C PRO A 484 2.50 -15.77 4.77
N ALA A 485 2.18 -14.70 4.03
CA ALA A 485 3.16 -13.91 3.31
C ALA A 485 4.16 -13.24 4.27
N LEU A 486 3.68 -12.75 5.42
CA LEU A 486 4.53 -12.22 6.49
C LEU A 486 5.48 -13.29 7.05
N ALA A 487 4.95 -14.47 7.38
CA ALA A 487 5.76 -15.56 7.93
C ALA A 487 6.86 -16.01 6.97
N MET A 488 6.51 -16.18 5.68
CA MET A 488 7.45 -16.53 4.61
C MET A 488 8.51 -15.43 4.41
N SER A 489 8.09 -14.15 4.44
CA SER A 489 8.98 -13.01 4.29
C SER A 489 9.96 -12.89 5.47
N LEU A 490 9.48 -13.01 6.71
CA LEU A 490 10.33 -13.01 7.90
C LEU A 490 11.35 -14.16 7.89
N LEU A 491 10.95 -15.38 7.52
CA LEU A 491 11.88 -16.51 7.42
C LEU A 491 12.94 -16.27 6.33
N THR A 492 12.53 -15.70 5.20
CA THR A 492 13.42 -15.36 4.08
C THR A 492 14.45 -14.31 4.53
N ILE A 493 14.00 -13.22 5.16
CA ILE A 493 14.87 -12.17 5.70
C ILE A 493 15.82 -12.71 6.77
N PHE A 494 15.31 -13.52 7.71
CA PHE A 494 16.12 -14.10 8.78
C PHE A 494 17.22 -15.04 8.26
N ASN A 495 16.97 -15.72 7.13
CA ASN A 495 17.97 -16.55 6.48
C ASN A 495 18.87 -15.79 5.50
N GLY A 496 18.52 -14.56 5.12
CA GLY A 496 19.30 -13.74 4.18
C GLY A 496 19.48 -14.35 2.82
N ARG A 497 18.58 -15.25 2.38
CA ARG A 497 18.69 -15.93 1.09
C ARG A 497 17.34 -16.39 0.59
N ASN A 498 17.28 -16.70 -0.70
CA ASN A 498 16.09 -17.28 -1.32
C ASN A 498 15.80 -18.66 -0.71
N LEU A 499 14.54 -18.89 -0.36
CA LEU A 499 14.06 -20.16 0.16
C LEU A 499 13.14 -20.82 -0.86
N ASN A 500 13.39 -22.11 -1.08
CA ASN A 500 12.53 -22.97 -1.90
C ASN A 500 11.66 -23.91 -1.04
N ASP A 501 11.83 -23.87 0.28
CA ASP A 501 11.06 -24.64 1.25
C ASP A 501 10.77 -23.77 2.47
N TYR A 502 9.54 -23.87 2.97
CA TYR A 502 9.01 -23.15 4.12
C TYR A 502 8.50 -24.11 5.21
N SER A 503 8.93 -25.38 5.18
CA SER A 503 8.58 -26.42 6.15
C SER A 503 8.85 -26.05 7.60
N ASP A 504 9.89 -25.24 7.86
CA ASP A 504 10.20 -24.67 9.18
C ASP A 504 9.05 -23.81 9.76
N LEU A 505 8.15 -23.29 8.92
CA LEU A 505 7.01 -22.51 9.36
C LEU A 505 5.80 -23.37 9.75
N THR A 506 5.69 -24.61 9.26
CA THR A 506 4.57 -25.51 9.59
C THR A 506 4.30 -25.62 11.10
N PRO A 507 5.29 -25.84 11.99
CA PRO A 507 5.04 -25.90 13.43
C PRO A 507 4.64 -24.54 14.05
N ILE A 508 4.90 -23.42 13.36
CA ILE A 508 4.61 -22.07 13.87
C ILE A 508 3.23 -21.61 13.39
N VAL A 509 2.97 -21.68 12.08
CA VAL A 509 1.73 -21.21 11.45
C VAL A 509 0.62 -22.27 11.43
N GLY A 510 0.97 -23.55 11.60
CA GLY A 510 0.03 -24.67 11.52
C GLY A 510 -0.52 -24.96 10.13
N CYS A 511 -0.06 -24.29 9.06
CA CYS A 511 -0.59 -24.48 7.71
C CYS A 511 0.00 -25.71 7.01
N GLN A 512 -0.77 -26.33 6.11
CA GLN A 512 -0.21 -27.27 5.14
C GLN A 512 0.54 -26.50 4.05
N LEU A 513 1.57 -27.11 3.46
CA LEU A 513 2.34 -26.51 2.37
C LEU A 513 1.98 -27.19 1.05
N THR A 514 1.61 -26.39 0.05
CA THR A 514 1.34 -26.83 -1.32
C THR A 514 2.11 -25.94 -2.28
N GLU A 515 2.96 -26.53 -3.14
CA GLU A 515 3.74 -25.82 -4.16
C GLU A 515 4.51 -24.58 -3.62
N ASN A 516 5.12 -24.72 -2.44
CA ASN A 516 5.86 -23.67 -1.73
C ASN A 516 5.02 -22.48 -1.24
N THR A 517 3.70 -22.64 -1.20
CA THR A 517 2.76 -21.70 -0.57
C THR A 517 2.00 -22.40 0.55
N MET A 518 1.61 -21.64 1.56
CA MET A 518 0.76 -22.17 2.63
C MET A 518 -0.68 -22.31 2.12
N SER A 519 -1.31 -23.43 2.44
CA SER A 519 -2.65 -23.78 2.01
C SER A 519 -3.40 -24.52 3.12
N GLY A 520 -4.51 -23.97 3.61
CA GLY A 520 -5.42 -24.67 4.54
C GLY A 520 -4.81 -25.14 5.87
N GLY A 521 -5.67 -25.58 6.79
CA GLY A 521 -5.27 -26.19 8.08
C GLY A 521 -4.57 -25.25 9.08
N CYS A 522 -4.36 -23.98 8.72
CA CYS A 522 -3.64 -22.97 9.50
C CYS A 522 -4.19 -22.75 10.91
N GLN A 523 -3.31 -22.40 11.85
CA GLN A 523 -3.61 -22.20 13.28
C GLN A 523 -3.09 -20.86 13.85
N PHE A 524 -2.64 -19.94 13.00
CA PHE A 524 -2.24 -18.59 13.41
C PHE A 524 -3.46 -17.74 13.84
N PRO A 525 -3.28 -16.68 14.66
CA PRO A 525 -4.37 -15.77 15.02
C PRO A 525 -5.07 -15.21 13.76
N GLY A 526 -6.39 -15.42 13.65
CA GLY A 526 -7.16 -15.01 12.47
C GLY A 526 -7.15 -16.02 11.30
N ALA A 527 -6.61 -17.24 11.48
CA ALA A 527 -6.58 -18.25 10.42
C ALA A 527 -7.95 -18.60 9.83
N GLY A 528 -9.04 -18.49 10.61
CA GLY A 528 -10.41 -18.68 10.11
C GLY A 528 -10.77 -17.68 9.00
N VAL A 529 -10.43 -16.40 9.18
CA VAL A 529 -10.62 -15.35 8.16
C VAL A 529 -9.85 -15.68 6.88
N TYR A 530 -8.57 -16.07 7.01
CA TYR A 530 -7.74 -16.49 5.88
C TYR A 530 -8.36 -17.67 5.12
N GLN A 531 -8.84 -18.70 5.82
CA GLN A 531 -9.44 -19.88 5.19
C GLN A 531 -10.73 -19.53 4.45
N MET A 532 -11.63 -18.77 5.08
CA MET A 532 -12.90 -18.36 4.49
C MET A 532 -12.72 -17.48 3.26
N ILE A 533 -11.78 -16.52 3.28
CA ILE A 533 -11.50 -15.67 2.11
C ILE A 533 -10.93 -16.48 0.94
N ASN A 534 -10.05 -17.45 1.19
CA ASN A 534 -9.52 -18.31 0.12
C ASN A 534 -10.58 -19.28 -0.42
N GLU A 535 -11.47 -19.79 0.43
CA GLU A 535 -12.60 -20.60 -0.02
C GLU A 535 -13.57 -19.78 -0.86
N PHE A 536 -13.94 -18.57 -0.41
CA PHE A 536 -14.73 -17.61 -1.18
C PHE A 536 -14.10 -17.34 -2.54
N ARG A 537 -12.81 -17.01 -2.60
CA ARG A 537 -12.09 -16.83 -3.87
C ARG A 537 -12.25 -18.04 -4.78
N SER A 538 -12.03 -19.25 -4.27
CA SER A 538 -12.15 -20.49 -5.07
C SER A 538 -13.56 -20.73 -5.59
N ILE A 539 -14.59 -20.35 -4.82
CA ILE A 539 -15.99 -20.45 -5.24
C ILE A 539 -16.32 -19.37 -6.28
N SER A 540 -15.92 -18.12 -6.04
CA SER A 540 -16.07 -16.99 -6.96
C SER A 540 -15.40 -17.28 -8.29
N ASP A 541 -14.14 -17.72 -8.31
CA ASP A 541 -13.42 -18.05 -9.55
C ASP A 541 -14.18 -19.12 -10.36
N ARG A 542 -14.68 -20.18 -9.71
CA ARG A 542 -15.49 -21.21 -10.38
C ARG A 542 -16.83 -20.68 -10.88
N LEU A 543 -17.50 -19.85 -10.09
CA LEU A 543 -18.75 -19.20 -10.46
C LEU A 543 -18.57 -18.39 -11.75
N HIS A 544 -17.56 -17.52 -11.81
CA HIS A 544 -17.28 -16.66 -12.97
C HIS A 544 -16.76 -17.44 -14.17
N ASP A 545 -15.78 -18.32 -13.99
CA ASP A 545 -15.12 -19.01 -15.10
C ASP A 545 -16.00 -20.09 -15.74
N SER A 546 -16.87 -20.75 -14.96
CA SER A 546 -17.61 -21.93 -15.43
C SER A 546 -19.12 -21.69 -15.53
N PHE A 547 -19.76 -21.18 -14.47
CA PHE A 547 -21.22 -21.12 -14.41
C PHE A 547 -21.77 -19.88 -15.12
N LEU A 548 -21.25 -18.69 -14.76
CA LEU A 548 -21.66 -17.42 -15.35
C LEU A 548 -21.18 -17.26 -16.80
N SER A 549 -20.19 -18.04 -17.24
CA SER A 549 -19.77 -18.12 -18.64
C SER A 549 -20.63 -19.11 -19.46
N GLY A 550 -21.48 -19.90 -18.82
CA GLY A 550 -22.29 -20.94 -19.44
C GLY A 550 -23.36 -20.40 -20.39
N TYR A 551 -23.52 -21.04 -21.55
CA TYR A 551 -24.53 -20.65 -22.56
C TYR A 551 -25.96 -20.78 -22.04
N ASP A 552 -26.24 -21.80 -21.22
CA ASP A 552 -27.58 -22.02 -20.69
C ASP A 552 -27.99 -20.91 -19.72
N PHE A 553 -27.12 -20.59 -18.76
CA PHE A 553 -27.34 -19.50 -17.81
C PHE A 553 -27.54 -18.17 -18.55
N ASN A 554 -26.66 -17.84 -19.48
CA ASN A 554 -26.74 -16.57 -20.23
C ASN A 554 -27.86 -16.51 -21.26
N GLY A 555 -28.37 -17.66 -21.72
CA GLY A 555 -29.48 -17.74 -22.66
C GLY A 555 -30.84 -17.57 -21.96
N TRP A 556 -31.08 -18.39 -20.94
CA TRP A 556 -32.40 -18.52 -20.30
C TRP A 556 -32.54 -17.77 -18.97
N LEU A 557 -31.44 -17.33 -18.37
CA LEU A 557 -31.45 -16.33 -17.31
C LEU A 557 -30.65 -15.11 -17.75
N SER A 558 -30.87 -14.64 -18.98
CA SER A 558 -30.26 -13.42 -19.51
C SER A 558 -30.79 -12.14 -18.86
N ARG A 559 -30.16 -10.99 -19.12
CA ARG A 559 -30.70 -9.67 -18.73
C ARG A 559 -32.10 -9.42 -19.34
N THR A 560 -32.36 -9.92 -20.54
CA THR A 560 -33.67 -9.84 -21.19
C THR A 560 -34.71 -10.67 -20.43
N ALA A 561 -34.34 -11.88 -19.99
CA ALA A 561 -35.21 -12.74 -19.20
C ALA A 561 -35.59 -12.06 -17.87
N GLN A 562 -34.63 -11.41 -17.20
CA GLN A 562 -34.92 -10.62 -15.99
C GLN A 562 -35.85 -9.44 -16.27
N LYS A 563 -35.52 -8.61 -17.26
CA LYS A 563 -36.27 -7.36 -17.53
C LYS A 563 -37.72 -7.63 -17.91
N HIS A 564 -37.97 -8.68 -18.68
CA HIS A 564 -39.30 -8.97 -19.23
C HIS A 564 -40.00 -10.15 -18.57
N ARG A 565 -39.39 -10.78 -17.55
CA ARG A 565 -39.86 -12.02 -16.92
C ARG A 565 -40.25 -13.06 -17.99
N PHE A 566 -39.36 -13.23 -18.97
CA PHE A 566 -39.62 -14.01 -20.17
C PHE A 566 -38.51 -15.04 -20.37
N SER A 567 -38.79 -16.31 -20.10
CA SER A 567 -37.87 -17.42 -20.37
C SER A 567 -38.58 -18.77 -20.41
N SER A 568 -37.88 -19.82 -20.82
CA SER A 568 -38.38 -21.19 -20.85
C SER A 568 -38.22 -21.87 -19.49
N ALA A 569 -39.34 -22.23 -18.86
CA ALA A 569 -39.35 -22.93 -17.57
C ALA A 569 -38.53 -24.24 -17.60
N MET A 570 -38.53 -24.97 -18.72
CA MET A 570 -37.76 -26.21 -18.90
C MET A 570 -36.24 -25.99 -18.72
N TYR A 571 -35.71 -24.88 -19.25
CA TYR A 571 -34.29 -24.57 -19.07
C TYR A 571 -34.02 -24.03 -17.66
N LEU A 572 -34.99 -23.32 -17.06
CA LEU A 572 -34.87 -22.90 -15.67
C LEU A 572 -34.80 -24.09 -14.71
N ASP A 573 -35.54 -25.17 -14.96
CA ASP A 573 -35.45 -26.41 -14.17
C ASP A 573 -34.05 -27.04 -14.20
N LYS A 574 -33.31 -26.84 -15.30
CA LYS A 574 -31.92 -27.28 -15.41
C LYS A 574 -30.94 -26.34 -14.70
N ILE A 575 -31.15 -25.02 -14.78
CA ILE A 575 -30.20 -24.02 -14.29
C ILE A 575 -30.33 -23.80 -12.77
N LEU A 576 -31.57 -23.80 -12.25
CA LEU A 576 -31.86 -23.46 -10.86
C LEU A 576 -31.14 -24.32 -9.81
N PRO A 577 -31.03 -25.66 -9.95
CA PRO A 577 -30.35 -26.47 -8.94
C PRO A 577 -28.88 -26.07 -8.75
N GLU A 578 -28.15 -25.81 -9.83
CA GLU A 578 -26.75 -25.39 -9.77
C GLU A 578 -26.63 -23.94 -9.25
N LEU A 579 -27.50 -23.04 -9.71
CA LEU A 579 -27.57 -21.67 -9.21
C LEU A 579 -27.77 -21.63 -7.70
N ASN A 580 -28.75 -22.39 -7.19
CA ASN A 580 -29.07 -22.44 -5.78
C ASN A 580 -27.95 -23.11 -4.98
N ALA A 581 -27.25 -24.11 -5.53
CA ALA A 581 -26.08 -24.69 -4.87
C ALA A 581 -24.94 -23.65 -4.66
N TYR A 582 -24.68 -22.79 -5.66
CA TYR A 582 -23.76 -21.68 -5.50
C TYR A 582 -24.27 -20.67 -4.47
N LEU A 583 -25.55 -20.29 -4.53
CA LEU A 583 -26.15 -19.34 -3.61
C LEU A 583 -26.10 -19.83 -2.15
N ASP A 584 -26.47 -21.09 -1.90
CA ASP A 584 -26.42 -21.70 -0.57
C ASP A 584 -24.98 -21.73 -0.02
N THR A 585 -24.02 -22.07 -0.88
CA THR A 585 -22.60 -22.07 -0.52
C THR A 585 -22.11 -20.66 -0.18
N MET A 586 -22.48 -19.66 -0.99
CA MET A 586 -22.09 -18.26 -0.78
C MET A 586 -22.74 -17.66 0.48
N ASN A 587 -24.01 -17.98 0.76
CA ASN A 587 -24.68 -17.56 2.00
C ASN A 587 -24.02 -18.18 3.25
N ARG A 588 -23.60 -19.46 3.19
CA ARG A 588 -22.83 -20.09 4.27
C ARG A 588 -21.52 -19.35 4.48
N LEU A 589 -20.76 -19.12 3.40
CA LEU A 589 -19.48 -18.43 3.46
C LEU A 589 -19.61 -17.02 4.01
N GLU A 590 -20.65 -16.27 3.60
CA GLU A 590 -20.94 -14.94 4.14
C GLU A 590 -21.12 -15.01 5.66
N THR A 591 -21.95 -15.95 6.14
CA THR A 591 -22.26 -16.12 7.57
C THR A 591 -21.02 -16.52 8.38
N GLU A 592 -20.26 -17.49 7.88
CA GLU A 592 -19.06 -17.98 8.55
C GLU A 592 -17.94 -16.95 8.53
N LEU A 593 -17.71 -16.27 7.41
CA LEU A 593 -16.72 -15.21 7.31
C LEU A 593 -17.02 -14.05 8.26
N ARG A 594 -18.29 -13.61 8.34
CA ARG A 594 -18.72 -12.59 9.32
C ARG A 594 -18.36 -12.99 10.75
N ARG A 595 -18.63 -14.25 11.12
CA ARG A 595 -18.29 -14.79 12.45
C ARG A 595 -16.79 -14.79 12.70
N GLU A 596 -15.98 -15.28 11.75
CA GLU A 596 -14.53 -15.32 11.89
C GLU A 596 -13.94 -13.90 11.96
N MET A 597 -14.40 -12.98 11.09
CA MET A 597 -13.95 -11.59 11.09
C MET A 597 -14.33 -10.84 12.36
N ALA A 598 -15.48 -11.15 12.99
CA ALA A 598 -15.90 -10.53 14.24
C ALA A 598 -14.94 -10.81 15.42
N SER A 599 -14.11 -11.85 15.33
CA SER A 599 -13.05 -12.11 16.32
C SER A 599 -11.83 -11.19 16.17
N VAL A 600 -11.68 -10.55 15.00
CA VAL A 600 -10.52 -9.73 14.63
C VAL A 600 -10.89 -8.25 14.50
N PHE A 601 -12.00 -7.95 13.84
CA PHE A 601 -12.38 -6.61 13.38
C PHE A 601 -13.68 -6.11 14.03
N PHE A 602 -13.88 -4.79 13.96
CA PHE A 602 -15.15 -4.13 14.23
C PHE A 602 -16.13 -4.27 13.06
N ASP A 603 -17.41 -4.10 13.31
CA ASP A 603 -18.48 -4.42 12.36
C ASP A 603 -18.37 -3.63 11.06
N ASP A 604 -17.97 -2.35 11.10
CA ASP A 604 -17.79 -1.52 9.89
C ASP A 604 -16.83 -2.14 8.86
N ALA A 605 -15.69 -2.67 9.31
CA ALA A 605 -14.72 -3.31 8.43
C ALA A 605 -15.25 -4.63 7.84
N ILE A 606 -16.12 -5.33 8.59
CA ILE A 606 -16.77 -6.57 8.16
C ILE A 606 -17.81 -6.24 7.10
N GLU A 607 -18.68 -5.27 7.36
CA GLU A 607 -19.70 -4.85 6.40
C GLU A 607 -19.08 -4.32 5.12
N GLU A 608 -18.04 -3.47 5.20
CA GLU A 608 -17.34 -2.95 4.02
C GLU A 608 -16.78 -4.11 3.18
N PHE A 609 -16.07 -5.05 3.81
CA PHE A 609 -15.47 -6.18 3.12
C PHE A 609 -16.53 -7.07 2.43
N ILE A 610 -17.59 -7.43 3.15
CA ILE A 610 -18.66 -8.28 2.60
C ILE A 610 -19.38 -7.56 1.46
N TYR A 611 -19.71 -6.28 1.64
CA TYR A 611 -20.41 -5.47 0.64
C TYR A 611 -19.58 -5.35 -0.65
N GLU A 612 -18.31 -4.97 -0.53
CA GLU A 612 -17.45 -4.74 -1.70
C GLU A 612 -17.09 -6.04 -2.43
N TYR A 613 -16.70 -7.08 -1.68
CA TYR A 613 -16.09 -8.26 -2.28
C TYR A 613 -17.06 -9.41 -2.53
N MET A 614 -17.99 -9.67 -1.61
CA MET A 614 -18.97 -10.75 -1.77
C MET A 614 -20.31 -10.27 -2.35
N GLY A 615 -20.65 -9.00 -2.12
CA GLY A 615 -21.89 -8.37 -2.54
C GLY A 615 -22.25 -8.59 -4.01
N PRO A 616 -21.36 -8.29 -4.97
CA PRO A 616 -21.67 -8.45 -6.40
C PRO A 616 -22.13 -9.87 -6.78
N ASP A 617 -21.49 -10.90 -6.24
CA ASP A 617 -21.85 -12.29 -6.52
C ASP A 617 -23.14 -12.71 -5.81
N LEU A 618 -23.30 -12.30 -4.54
CA LEU A 618 -24.50 -12.60 -3.76
C LEU A 618 -25.73 -11.93 -4.36
N GLU A 619 -25.64 -10.66 -4.74
CA GLU A 619 -26.71 -9.91 -5.41
C GLU A 619 -27.09 -10.54 -6.74
N LEU A 620 -26.09 -10.92 -7.55
CA LEU A 620 -26.32 -11.61 -8.81
C LEU A 620 -27.05 -12.94 -8.59
N LEU A 621 -26.57 -13.78 -7.69
CA LEU A 621 -27.16 -15.10 -7.44
C LEU A 621 -28.58 -14.98 -6.86
N ARG A 622 -28.78 -14.11 -5.85
CA ARG A 622 -30.09 -13.85 -5.23
C ARG A 622 -31.10 -13.34 -6.26
N GLY A 623 -30.72 -12.30 -7.01
CA GLY A 623 -31.60 -11.70 -8.01
C GLY A 623 -31.97 -12.66 -9.14
N ARG A 624 -31.03 -13.49 -9.61
CA ARG A 624 -31.29 -14.49 -10.66
C ARG A 624 -32.16 -15.64 -10.15
N SER A 625 -31.94 -16.10 -8.92
CA SER A 625 -32.78 -17.13 -8.29
C SER A 625 -34.22 -16.65 -8.15
N GLU A 626 -34.41 -15.42 -7.65
CA GLU A 626 -35.74 -14.83 -7.45
C GLU A 626 -36.50 -14.69 -8.78
N VAL A 627 -35.85 -14.10 -9.80
CA VAL A 627 -36.45 -13.95 -11.14
C VAL A 627 -36.81 -15.30 -11.74
N ALA A 628 -35.93 -16.30 -11.62
CA ALA A 628 -36.21 -17.65 -12.14
C ALA A 628 -37.46 -18.26 -11.47
N GLY A 629 -37.60 -18.06 -10.15
CA GLY A 629 -38.81 -18.45 -9.41
C GLY A 629 -40.07 -17.78 -9.94
N GLN A 630 -40.02 -16.46 -10.18
CA GLN A 630 -41.13 -15.68 -10.74
C GLN A 630 -41.52 -16.17 -12.16
N ILE A 631 -40.53 -16.42 -13.03
CA ILE A 631 -40.78 -16.90 -14.39
C ILE A 631 -41.44 -18.28 -14.38
N LYS A 632 -41.01 -19.19 -13.49
CA LYS A 632 -41.62 -20.52 -13.38
C LYS A 632 -43.09 -20.50 -12.96
N GLN A 633 -43.51 -19.46 -12.25
CA GLN A 633 -44.91 -19.25 -11.85
C GLN A 633 -45.73 -18.56 -12.95
N THR A 634 -45.10 -18.10 -14.03
CA THR A 634 -45.76 -17.36 -15.10
C THR A 634 -46.49 -18.31 -16.04
N ALA A 635 -47.82 -18.21 -16.09
CA ALA A 635 -48.66 -19.03 -16.98
C ALA A 635 -48.68 -18.52 -18.44
N TYR A 636 -48.48 -17.21 -18.64
CA TYR A 636 -48.56 -16.56 -19.94
C TYR A 636 -47.41 -15.57 -20.14
N PHE A 637 -46.84 -15.57 -21.33
CA PHE A 637 -45.68 -14.74 -21.65
C PHE A 637 -46.04 -13.54 -22.54
N LEU A 638 -45.33 -12.42 -22.35
CA LEU A 638 -45.48 -11.24 -23.18
C LEU A 638 -45.19 -11.57 -24.67
N LYS A 639 -46.09 -11.15 -25.56
CA LYS A 639 -45.86 -11.16 -27.00
C LYS A 639 -44.92 -10.00 -27.38
N ARG A 640 -44.03 -10.23 -28.35
CA ARG A 640 -43.19 -9.18 -28.95
C ARG A 640 -44.02 -8.20 -29.82
N PRO A 641 -43.59 -6.93 -29.95
CA PRO A 641 -42.36 -6.36 -29.41
C PRO A 641 -42.48 -6.00 -27.92
N PHE A 642 -41.39 -6.20 -27.16
CA PHE A 642 -41.35 -5.79 -25.75
C PHE A 642 -41.24 -4.26 -25.58
N ILE A 643 -40.73 -3.57 -26.60
CA ILE A 643 -40.67 -2.12 -26.67
C ILE A 643 -41.87 -1.67 -27.49
N LYS A 644 -42.83 -0.99 -26.86
CA LYS A 644 -43.93 -0.36 -27.58
C LYS A 644 -43.36 0.84 -28.36
N LYS A 645 -43.70 0.95 -29.64
CA LYS A 645 -43.52 2.22 -30.36
C LYS A 645 -44.43 3.24 -29.69
N ASN A 646 -43.91 4.40 -29.28
CA ASN A 646 -44.77 5.54 -28.97
C ASN A 646 -45.51 5.89 -30.25
N THR A 647 -46.79 5.56 -30.34
CA THR A 647 -47.64 5.86 -31.50
C THR A 647 -48.50 7.11 -31.30
N ASP A 648 -48.18 7.95 -30.29
CA ASP A 648 -48.84 9.24 -30.07
C ASP A 648 -47.84 10.42 -30.04
N ASP A 649 -46.82 10.39 -30.91
CA ASP A 649 -45.98 11.58 -31.16
C ASP A 649 -45.72 11.77 -32.65
N PRO A 650 -46.42 12.71 -33.33
CA PRO A 650 -46.09 13.14 -34.68
C PRO A 650 -44.79 13.97 -34.77
N SER A 651 -44.03 14.14 -33.68
CA SER A 651 -42.90 15.07 -33.62
C SER A 651 -41.61 14.46 -33.05
N SER A 652 -41.23 13.24 -33.44
CA SER A 652 -39.88 12.75 -33.14
C SER A 652 -38.92 12.90 -34.33
N SER A 653 -38.69 14.13 -34.77
CA SER A 653 -37.37 14.52 -35.26
C SER A 653 -36.60 15.14 -34.10
N LEU A 654 -35.61 14.41 -33.60
CA LEU A 654 -34.45 14.89 -32.83
C LEU A 654 -34.73 15.84 -31.64
N ASN A 655 -34.64 15.31 -30.41
CA ASN A 655 -33.77 15.91 -29.39
C ASN A 655 -33.57 14.98 -28.19
N ASN A 656 -32.34 14.54 -28.00
CA ASN A 656 -31.85 13.96 -26.76
C ASN A 656 -31.72 15.07 -25.72
N THR A 657 -32.39 14.92 -24.58
CA THR A 657 -31.97 15.54 -23.32
C THR A 657 -32.18 14.52 -22.20
N VAL A 658 -31.05 14.05 -21.67
CA VAL A 658 -30.97 13.20 -20.48
C VAL A 658 -31.21 14.12 -19.27
N HIS A 659 -32.37 13.96 -18.63
CA HIS A 659 -32.56 14.43 -17.26
C HIS A 659 -32.27 13.27 -16.30
N HIS A 660 -31.20 13.42 -15.52
CA HIS A 660 -31.07 12.76 -14.22
C HIS A 660 -32.08 13.41 -13.26
N ALA A 661 -32.79 12.57 -12.52
CA ALA A 661 -33.67 12.94 -11.41
C ALA A 661 -33.09 12.34 -10.10
N PRO A 662 -33.51 12.90 -8.95
CA PRO A 662 -32.68 13.23 -7.79
C PRO A 662 -32.33 12.08 -6.84
#